data_AF-G5C5W3-F1
#
_entry.id   AF-G5C5W3-F1
#
_cell.length_a   1.000
_cell.length_b   1.000
_cell.length_c   1.000
_cell.angle_alpha   90.00
_cell.angle_beta   90.00
_cell.angle_gamma   90.00
#
_symmetry.space_group_name_H-M   'P 1'
#
loop_
_entity.id
_entity.type
_entity.pdbx_description
1 polymer ?
#
loop_
_entity_poly.entity_id
_entity_poly.type
_entity_poly.pdbx_seq_one_letter_code
_entity_poly.pdbx_strand_id
1 'polypeptide(L)'
;MAALRWGRGAADLSRALRSSGPPCNTAKEGILGGLWSPRRNSSASPCEQERRKDWGHVELLEVLEARVRQLQAESVSEVTVKRVEVAQVSADSGRAGGTLPPVKAKLRISGAWGRKLDQDQQMLQKQQKLLQEKLQAKGQFLVPEFKLRAMAELPLSEPQLVSEQLASEKGRTERLAEKPEEWDPFQLSVAPLNLSWSKPQGPLNLEQQARQQRFQAFFECCLATEQVTLAHHMLVRKHFSKSKHWWITQAMYNTVMLGWAREGSYKELLSVLRMMKYNGFTPDLLSYASILQCMGRVDQDVTIIQRCLEQMAQDGVQLEQLFYEETLSNEERAAMLRAVLKAKPDFRLPQPSPQVNTSPLLREVYSKDGPVSYPRLHLPLKTLQAMFQQQLSVELASIVHVESVEKTLSPTQETLEARKTLAALHTTWESELHSQLQKAKAHLAKVTSYGHPTLYPFLCTVPEDELVQMLLQFLHTMPAFVYVVHRLAMQTFQRHIVQQRRCRGQLLALEQRYMQYLQLLASDTQVAEPCLPRQHWETLGPPEPAPPQVWPLMELLSLGKLLLEILVQSVQLPPSLALPQSSSQPVPVLYHVYTFRGIRQIGFLRPHPAFIQLLDDAAEPLMIFEATDMPMLCPPLPWASSQSGGFLLSPTKLMRSVDGSLQHQNLLDSWPPTELHGALDTLTQLGNCAWRVNGRVLDLVLEIFRNKGCARLGVPPPASEAPRPPLEDLPPNASPHRKAELRQEVASCLKIAREMHGLRREALYRLAQHLRHQVFWLPHNMDFRGRSYPCPPHFNHLGSDLARALLEFAEGRPLGPHGLDWLKIHLINLTGVKKRESLRVRLAFANTVMDDILDSADQPMTGRKWWMEAEDPWQTLACCMEVAGAVRSPDPAAYVSHLPIHQDGSCNGLQHYAALGRDSVGAASVNLMASDKPQDVYSGVAAQVEVFRTQDAKQGLKVAQVLEGFISRKVVKQTVMTVVYGVTLYGGRLQIEKRLRELSDFPQVFVWEASRYLVRLVFKSLQEIFSSTRTIQHWLTESARLIAQAGSAVEWVTPLGIPIIQPYHRESKLVLRGGLQSITWNSSVDPTRKPNTMKQKNGFPPNFIHSLDSCHMMLTALHCYRKGLTFVSVHDCFWTHACDVPIMNQVCREQFIRLHSQPILEDLSAFLVRRFCSADRAELGTDTRQLLETLLSVPQKGDFDLQQVKSSTYFFS
;
A
#
# COMPACT_ATOMS: atom_id res chain seq x y z
N MET A 1 -4.88 -7.42 -6.03
CA MET A 1 -5.74 -6.24 -6.30
C MET A 1 -6.20 -6.13 -7.77
N ALA A 2 -6.20 -7.23 -8.55
CA ALA A 2 -6.51 -7.20 -9.99
C ALA A 2 -7.93 -7.64 -10.38
N ALA A 3 -8.71 -8.21 -9.45
CA ALA A 3 -10.10 -8.57 -9.73
C ALA A 3 -10.95 -7.32 -9.63
N LEU A 4 -11.29 -6.65 -10.75
CA LEU A 4 -12.48 -5.81 -10.98
C LEU A 4 -12.50 -5.06 -12.32
N ARG A 5 -11.87 -5.60 -13.38
CA ARG A 5 -12.08 -5.10 -14.75
C ARG A 5 -13.20 -5.89 -15.44
N TRP A 6 -14.29 -5.17 -15.70
CA TRP A 6 -15.23 -5.30 -16.82
C TRP A 6 -16.02 -6.60 -17.04
N GLY A 7 -17.35 -6.43 -17.15
CA GLY A 7 -18.27 -7.42 -17.67
C GLY A 7 -18.70 -7.09 -19.09
N ARG A 8 -18.42 -7.99 -20.04
CA ARG A 8 -19.28 -8.52 -21.12
C ARG A 8 -18.39 -9.15 -22.20
N GLY A 9 -18.30 -10.48 -22.21
CA GLY A 9 -17.95 -11.22 -23.42
C GLY A 9 -19.26 -11.64 -24.10
N ALA A 10 -19.68 -10.89 -25.12
CA ALA A 10 -20.80 -11.27 -26.00
C ALA A 10 -20.73 -10.57 -27.38
N ALA A 11 -19.58 -10.03 -27.77
CA ALA A 11 -19.41 -9.37 -29.08
C ALA A 11 -18.87 -10.34 -30.15
N ASP A 12 -17.96 -11.24 -29.77
CA ASP A 12 -17.27 -12.14 -30.71
C ASP A 12 -18.13 -13.28 -31.31
N LEU A 13 -19.37 -13.43 -30.85
CA LEU A 13 -20.31 -14.42 -31.39
C LEU A 13 -21.17 -13.89 -32.55
N SER A 14 -21.14 -12.58 -32.81
CA SER A 14 -21.94 -11.96 -33.88
C SER A 14 -21.27 -11.99 -35.26
N ARG A 15 -19.95 -12.23 -35.34
CA ARG A 15 -19.21 -12.35 -36.61
C ARG A 15 -19.28 -13.73 -37.27
N ALA A 16 -19.77 -14.77 -36.58
CA ALA A 16 -19.85 -16.13 -37.11
C ALA A 16 -21.19 -16.48 -37.81
N LEU A 17 -22.12 -15.52 -37.95
CA LEU A 17 -23.46 -15.73 -38.53
C LEU A 17 -23.67 -14.97 -39.85
N ARG A 18 -22.78 -15.15 -40.83
CA ARG A 18 -23.08 -14.82 -42.24
C ARG A 18 -22.70 -15.98 -43.15
N SER A 19 -23.69 -16.80 -43.49
CA SER A 19 -23.59 -17.78 -44.57
C SER A 19 -23.69 -17.08 -45.93
N SER A 20 -22.73 -17.38 -46.79
CA SER A 20 -22.68 -17.03 -48.22
C SER A 20 -23.74 -17.80 -49.02
N GLY A 21 -24.59 -17.08 -49.77
CA GLY A 21 -25.49 -17.63 -50.79
C GLY A 21 -25.75 -16.59 -51.90
N PRO A 22 -25.89 -16.99 -53.18
CA PRO A 22 -25.79 -16.08 -54.33
C PRO A 22 -27.12 -15.36 -54.67
N PRO A 23 -27.09 -14.30 -55.50
CA PRO A 23 -28.23 -13.42 -55.73
C PRO A 23 -29.09 -13.88 -56.91
N CYS A 24 -30.43 -13.83 -56.79
CA CYS A 24 -31.30 -13.81 -57.96
C CYS A 24 -32.66 -13.12 -57.69
N ASN A 25 -32.75 -11.90 -58.24
CA ASN A 25 -33.83 -11.25 -59.00
C ASN A 25 -35.34 -11.55 -58.83
N THR A 26 -36.07 -10.43 -58.90
CA THR A 26 -37.44 -10.18 -59.41
C THR A 26 -38.62 -10.72 -58.58
N ALA A 27 -39.76 -10.06 -58.43
CA ALA A 27 -40.29 -8.71 -58.72
C ALA A 27 -41.74 -8.69 -58.19
N LYS A 28 -42.26 -7.51 -57.80
CA LYS A 28 -43.68 -7.04 -57.91
C LYS A 28 -44.77 -7.89 -57.21
N GLU A 29 -45.59 -7.44 -56.27
CA GLU A 29 -46.49 -6.26 -56.13
C GLU A 29 -46.95 -6.24 -54.63
N GLY A 30 -47.36 -5.18 -53.96
CA GLY A 30 -47.62 -3.78 -54.28
C GLY A 30 -48.30 -3.09 -53.08
N ILE A 31 -47.92 -1.82 -52.86
CA ILE A 31 -48.77 -0.67 -52.46
C ILE A 31 -49.41 -0.65 -51.05
N LEU A 32 -48.83 0.16 -50.15
CA LEU A 32 -49.44 1.41 -49.64
C LEU A 32 -48.39 2.20 -48.84
N GLY A 33 -47.96 3.33 -49.39
CA GLY A 33 -47.08 4.29 -48.72
C GLY A 33 -47.85 5.34 -47.93
N GLY A 34 -47.17 6.01 -47.00
CA GLY A 34 -47.63 7.29 -46.48
C GLY A 34 -47.10 7.69 -45.09
N LEU A 35 -46.19 8.67 -45.10
CA LEU A 35 -45.86 9.65 -44.05
C LEU A 35 -44.86 9.29 -42.91
N TRP A 36 -43.60 9.67 -43.20
CA TRP A 36 -42.78 10.68 -42.51
C TRP A 36 -42.96 10.89 -40.98
N SER A 37 -41.89 10.55 -40.23
CA SER A 37 -41.11 11.34 -39.22
C SER A 37 -41.81 12.35 -38.27
N PRO A 38 -41.14 12.83 -37.19
CA PRO A 38 -40.29 12.21 -36.17
C PRO A 38 -40.71 12.66 -34.73
N ARG A 39 -39.92 12.28 -33.71
CA ARG A 39 -39.94 12.69 -32.28
C ARG A 39 -40.71 11.77 -31.33
N ARG A 40 -39.95 11.11 -30.44
CA ARG A 40 -40.14 11.22 -28.99
C ARG A 40 -38.91 10.72 -28.24
N ASN A 41 -38.38 11.59 -27.38
CA ASN A 41 -37.63 11.24 -26.19
C ASN A 41 -38.21 9.99 -25.52
N SER A 42 -37.38 9.05 -25.09
CA SER A 42 -37.76 8.20 -23.96
C SER A 42 -36.55 7.61 -23.25
N SER A 43 -36.32 8.14 -22.05
CA SER A 43 -36.32 7.36 -20.81
C SER A 43 -37.00 6.00 -20.93
N ALA A 44 -36.37 4.96 -20.38
CA ALA A 44 -36.95 3.62 -20.22
C ALA A 44 -38.43 3.67 -19.79
N SER A 45 -39.23 2.76 -20.36
CA SER A 45 -40.67 2.70 -20.09
C SER A 45 -40.98 2.42 -18.60
N PRO A 46 -42.12 2.89 -18.06
CA PRO A 46 -42.54 2.59 -16.69
C PRO A 46 -42.62 1.09 -16.38
N CYS A 47 -42.98 0.27 -17.38
CA CYS A 47 -43.04 -1.19 -17.26
C CYS A 47 -41.65 -1.84 -17.11
N GLU A 48 -40.60 -1.28 -17.72
CA GLU A 48 -39.21 -1.73 -17.53
C GLU A 48 -38.60 -1.27 -16.20
N GLN A 49 -39.07 -0.13 -15.65
CA GLN A 49 -38.67 0.34 -14.32
C GLN A 49 -39.35 -0.46 -13.20
N GLU A 50 -40.58 -0.93 -13.38
CA GLU A 50 -41.25 -1.84 -12.43
C GLU A 50 -40.60 -3.21 -12.40
N ARG A 51 -40.32 -3.82 -13.57
CA ARG A 51 -39.59 -5.10 -13.60
C ARG A 51 -38.23 -5.00 -12.90
N ARG A 52 -37.46 -3.92 -13.11
CA ARG A 52 -36.16 -3.72 -12.43
C ARG A 52 -36.28 -3.49 -10.92
N LYS A 53 -37.40 -2.94 -10.42
CA LYS A 53 -37.67 -2.80 -8.97
C LYS A 53 -37.99 -4.14 -8.31
N ASP A 54 -38.65 -5.05 -9.03
CA ASP A 54 -38.94 -6.40 -8.55
C ASP A 54 -37.67 -7.26 -8.44
N TRP A 55 -36.75 -7.15 -9.42
CA TRP A 55 -35.43 -7.82 -9.36
C TRP A 55 -34.57 -7.36 -8.18
N GLY A 56 -34.62 -6.07 -7.84
CA GLY A 56 -33.93 -5.53 -6.65
C GLY A 56 -34.58 -5.95 -5.32
N HIS A 57 -35.90 -6.18 -5.29
CA HIS A 57 -36.61 -6.67 -4.11
C HIS A 57 -36.32 -8.15 -3.84
N VAL A 58 -36.18 -8.98 -4.88
CA VAL A 58 -35.85 -10.40 -4.74
C VAL A 58 -34.42 -10.59 -4.23
N GLU A 59 -33.44 -9.86 -4.76
CA GLU A 59 -32.06 -9.89 -4.23
C GLU A 59 -31.98 -9.37 -2.79
N LEU A 60 -32.75 -8.34 -2.43
CA LEU A 60 -32.81 -7.83 -1.06
C LEU A 60 -33.45 -8.85 -0.10
N LEU A 61 -34.51 -9.55 -0.52
CA LEU A 61 -35.15 -10.61 0.25
C LEU A 61 -34.21 -11.81 0.45
N GLU A 62 -33.46 -12.23 -0.57
CA GLU A 62 -32.48 -13.31 -0.44
C GLU A 62 -31.31 -12.92 0.48
N VAL A 63 -30.84 -11.67 0.40
CA VAL A 63 -29.79 -11.14 1.29
C VAL A 63 -30.30 -10.99 2.73
N LEU A 64 -31.56 -10.58 2.92
CA LEU A 64 -32.20 -10.50 4.22
C LEU A 64 -32.47 -11.88 4.81
N GLU A 65 -32.90 -12.86 4.02
CA GLU A 65 -33.04 -14.25 4.45
C GLU A 65 -31.69 -14.87 4.81
N ALA A 66 -30.64 -14.61 4.01
CA ALA A 66 -29.29 -15.04 4.33
C ALA A 66 -28.77 -14.40 5.62
N ARG A 67 -29.10 -13.12 5.86
CA ARG A 67 -28.74 -12.40 7.09
C ARG A 67 -29.55 -12.87 8.30
N VAL A 68 -30.84 -13.20 8.13
CA VAL A 68 -31.67 -13.80 9.19
C VAL A 68 -31.14 -15.19 9.55
N ARG A 69 -30.77 -16.02 8.56
CA ARG A 69 -30.10 -17.31 8.80
C ARG A 69 -28.75 -17.14 9.51
N GLN A 70 -27.99 -16.09 9.15
CA GLN A 70 -26.73 -15.77 9.82
C GLN A 70 -26.94 -15.29 11.26
N LEU A 71 -27.94 -14.46 11.53
CA LEU A 71 -28.26 -13.95 12.88
C LEU A 71 -28.87 -15.04 13.78
N GLN A 72 -29.67 -15.95 13.22
CA GLN A 72 -30.17 -17.15 13.91
C GLN A 72 -29.03 -18.12 14.27
N ALA A 73 -27.96 -18.16 13.48
CA ALA A 73 -26.75 -18.94 13.78
C ALA A 73 -25.84 -18.26 14.81
N GLU A 74 -25.86 -16.92 14.91
CA GLU A 74 -25.12 -16.14 15.91
C GLU A 74 -25.79 -16.14 17.30
N SER A 75 -27.10 -16.40 17.40
CA SER A 75 -27.83 -16.41 18.69
C SER A 75 -27.75 -17.72 19.49
N VAL A 76 -27.02 -18.72 19.01
CA VAL A 76 -26.75 -19.95 19.79
C VAL A 76 -25.33 -19.86 20.35
N SER A 77 -25.21 -19.19 21.49
CA SER A 77 -24.09 -19.36 22.43
C SER A 77 -24.66 -19.89 23.75
N GLU A 78 -24.06 -20.99 24.20
CA GLU A 78 -24.46 -21.88 25.28
C GLU A 78 -24.52 -21.19 26.65
N VAL A 79 -25.63 -21.38 27.38
CA VAL A 79 -25.60 -21.59 28.83
C VAL A 79 -26.60 -22.70 29.15
N THR A 80 -26.14 -23.95 29.09
CA THR A 80 -26.78 -25.06 29.82
C THR A 80 -25.79 -25.55 30.86
N VAL A 81 -25.77 -24.84 32.00
CA VAL A 81 -25.27 -25.40 33.25
C VAL A 81 -26.31 -26.40 33.73
N LYS A 82 -25.89 -27.65 33.93
CA LYS A 82 -26.66 -28.70 34.60
C LYS A 82 -27.21 -28.18 35.93
N ARG A 83 -28.53 -28.16 36.09
CA ARG A 83 -29.18 -28.23 37.41
C ARG A 83 -30.13 -29.42 37.39
N VAL A 84 -29.79 -30.39 38.22
CA VAL A 84 -30.59 -31.56 38.56
C VAL A 84 -31.77 -31.08 39.39
N GLU A 85 -33.00 -31.43 39.01
CA GLU A 85 -34.12 -31.53 39.97
C GLU A 85 -35.07 -32.67 39.58
N VAL A 86 -35.19 -33.55 40.57
CA VAL A 86 -35.93 -34.78 40.80
C VAL A 86 -37.36 -34.83 40.20
N ALA A 87 -37.70 -35.95 39.56
CA ALA A 87 -39.07 -36.34 39.28
C ALA A 87 -39.71 -37.00 40.52
N GLN A 88 -40.88 -36.50 40.93
CA GLN A 88 -41.85 -37.26 41.73
C GLN A 88 -43.12 -37.50 40.90
N VAL A 89 -43.65 -38.70 41.09
CA VAL A 89 -44.69 -39.39 40.32
C VAL A 89 -46.10 -39.13 40.91
N SER A 90 -47.11 -39.45 40.09
CA SER A 90 -48.55 -39.67 40.38
C SER A 90 -49.42 -38.41 40.27
N ALA A 91 -50.66 -38.42 39.77
CA ALA A 91 -51.67 -39.43 39.47
C ALA A 91 -52.59 -38.79 38.38
N ASP A 92 -53.05 -39.45 37.30
CA ASP A 92 -54.07 -40.50 37.17
C ASP A 92 -55.38 -39.96 36.51
N SER A 93 -55.98 -40.82 35.68
CA SER A 93 -57.34 -40.80 35.08
C SER A 93 -57.70 -39.87 33.90
N GLY A 94 -58.24 -40.49 32.83
CA GLY A 94 -59.20 -39.83 31.90
C GLY A 94 -59.16 -40.21 30.41
N ARG A 95 -59.79 -41.33 30.03
CA ARG A 95 -60.27 -41.69 28.66
C ARG A 95 -61.17 -40.56 28.06
N ALA A 96 -61.46 -40.34 26.77
CA ALA A 96 -61.34 -41.03 25.48
C ALA A 96 -61.60 -40.01 24.33
N GLY A 97 -61.15 -40.34 23.10
CA GLY A 97 -61.94 -40.13 21.87
C GLY A 97 -61.65 -38.91 20.97
N GLY A 98 -61.46 -39.18 19.66
CA GLY A 98 -61.86 -38.25 18.60
C GLY A 98 -60.75 -37.65 17.74
N THR A 99 -60.59 -38.18 16.53
CA THR A 99 -59.71 -37.76 15.42
C THR A 99 -60.05 -36.37 14.87
N LEU A 100 -59.06 -35.48 14.68
CA LEU A 100 -59.06 -34.34 13.73
C LEU A 100 -57.59 -33.89 13.44
N PRO A 101 -57.23 -33.51 12.20
CA PRO A 101 -55.85 -33.19 11.82
C PRO A 101 -55.42 -31.77 12.26
N PRO A 102 -54.14 -31.52 12.58
CA PRO A 102 -53.72 -30.26 13.19
C PRO A 102 -53.59 -29.12 12.16
N VAL A 103 -54.35 -28.06 12.43
CA VAL A 103 -54.17 -26.70 11.94
C VAL A 103 -52.77 -26.20 12.30
N LYS A 104 -52.01 -25.72 11.32
CA LYS A 104 -50.71 -25.06 11.53
C LYS A 104 -50.90 -23.77 12.33
N ALA A 105 -50.63 -23.82 13.63
CA ALA A 105 -50.48 -22.64 14.47
C ALA A 105 -49.22 -21.84 14.06
N LYS A 106 -49.39 -20.57 13.69
CA LYS A 106 -48.29 -19.60 13.56
C LYS A 106 -47.78 -19.25 14.95
N LEU A 107 -46.57 -19.68 15.30
CA LEU A 107 -45.84 -19.19 16.47
C LEU A 107 -45.51 -17.70 16.28
N ARG A 108 -46.17 -16.83 17.05
CA ARG A 108 -45.74 -15.44 17.28
C ARG A 108 -44.56 -15.45 18.26
N ILE A 109 -43.39 -15.03 17.82
CA ILE A 109 -42.23 -14.81 18.69
C ILE A 109 -42.44 -13.48 19.41
N SER A 110 -42.75 -13.49 20.71
CA SER A 110 -42.75 -12.28 21.55
C SER A 110 -41.37 -12.10 22.20
N GLY A 111 -40.69 -11.00 21.85
CA GLY A 111 -39.37 -10.66 22.37
C GLY A 111 -38.93 -9.29 21.89
N ALA A 112 -37.93 -8.69 22.54
CA ALA A 112 -37.42 -7.33 22.22
C ALA A 112 -37.05 -7.15 20.74
N TRP A 113 -36.66 -8.23 20.06
CA TRP A 113 -36.36 -8.27 18.64
C TRP A 113 -37.61 -8.21 17.75
N GLY A 114 -38.73 -8.83 18.15
CA GLY A 114 -40.00 -8.69 17.45
C GLY A 114 -40.51 -7.24 17.47
N ARG A 115 -40.37 -6.59 18.63
CA ARG A 115 -40.70 -5.15 18.78
C ARG A 115 -39.80 -4.25 17.93
N LYS A 116 -38.52 -4.58 17.78
CA LYS A 116 -37.59 -3.83 16.92
C LYS A 116 -37.88 -4.05 15.44
N LEU A 117 -38.25 -5.25 15.04
CA LEU A 117 -38.67 -5.57 13.67
C LEU A 117 -39.96 -4.83 13.29
N ASP A 118 -40.93 -4.77 14.21
CA ASP A 118 -42.17 -4.00 14.01
C ASP A 118 -41.90 -2.49 13.93
N GLN A 119 -40.96 -1.98 14.75
CA GLN A 119 -40.53 -0.57 14.68
C GLN A 119 -39.82 -0.24 13.37
N ASP A 120 -38.95 -1.12 12.89
CA ASP A 120 -38.23 -0.93 11.62
C ASP A 120 -39.18 -1.04 10.41
N GLN A 121 -40.18 -1.94 10.46
CA GLN A 121 -41.26 -2.01 9.46
C GLN A 121 -42.13 -0.74 9.45
N GLN A 122 -42.49 -0.21 10.62
CA GLN A 122 -43.22 1.05 10.71
C GLN A 122 -42.40 2.23 10.20
N MET A 123 -41.08 2.25 10.43
CA MET A 123 -40.19 3.30 9.94
C MET A 123 -40.07 3.27 8.41
N LEU A 124 -39.97 2.08 7.81
CA LEU A 124 -39.98 1.87 6.37
C LEU A 124 -41.31 2.30 5.72
N GLN A 125 -42.44 1.97 6.33
CA GLN A 125 -43.76 2.42 5.86
C GLN A 125 -43.91 3.94 5.95
N LYS A 126 -43.42 4.57 7.02
CA LYS A 126 -43.37 6.03 7.13
C LYS A 126 -42.50 6.67 6.06
N GLN A 127 -41.31 6.11 5.78
CA GLN A 127 -40.44 6.61 4.71
C GLN A 127 -41.05 6.44 3.32
N GLN A 128 -41.76 5.33 3.06
CA GLN A 128 -42.51 5.15 1.81
C GLN A 128 -43.60 6.20 1.66
N LYS A 129 -44.39 6.47 2.71
CA LYS A 129 -45.42 7.52 2.71
C LYS A 129 -44.82 8.90 2.42
N LEU A 130 -43.71 9.24 3.08
CA LEU A 130 -43.01 10.52 2.90
C LEU A 130 -42.40 10.66 1.50
N LEU A 131 -41.99 9.56 0.88
CA LEU A 131 -41.53 9.54 -0.51
C LEU A 131 -42.70 9.73 -1.48
N GLN A 132 -43.85 9.13 -1.18
CA GLN A 132 -45.08 9.22 -1.97
C GLN A 132 -45.68 10.64 -1.91
N GLU A 133 -45.66 11.27 -0.74
CA GLU A 133 -46.05 12.68 -0.55
C GLU A 133 -45.07 13.63 -1.27
N LYS A 134 -43.76 13.36 -1.24
CA LYS A 134 -42.76 14.15 -1.99
C LYS A 134 -42.86 13.97 -3.51
N LEU A 135 -43.37 12.82 -3.97
CA LEU A 135 -43.63 12.57 -5.39
C LEU A 135 -44.94 13.25 -5.85
N GLN A 136 -45.96 13.31 -4.99
CA GLN A 136 -47.20 14.06 -5.25
C GLN A 136 -46.98 15.58 -5.22
N ALA A 137 -46.12 16.09 -4.33
CA ALA A 137 -45.76 17.52 -4.27
C ALA A 137 -44.91 18.01 -5.46
N LYS A 138 -44.32 17.11 -6.26
CA LYS A 138 -43.53 17.45 -7.46
C LYS A 138 -44.34 17.47 -8.76
N GLY A 139 -45.65 17.22 -8.70
CA GLY A 139 -46.56 17.25 -9.85
C GLY A 139 -47.00 18.66 -10.30
N GLN A 140 -46.60 19.72 -9.60
CA GLN A 140 -46.98 21.10 -9.93
C GLN A 140 -45.79 22.06 -9.77
N PHE A 141 -44.78 21.93 -10.64
CA PHE A 141 -43.88 23.06 -10.94
C PHE A 141 -43.45 22.97 -12.41
N LEU A 142 -43.94 23.93 -13.19
CA LEU A 142 -43.48 24.25 -14.54
C LEU A 142 -41.98 24.52 -14.50
N VAL A 143 -41.23 23.85 -15.38
CA VAL A 143 -39.80 24.03 -15.60
C VAL A 143 -39.57 25.40 -16.24
N PRO A 144 -38.74 26.29 -15.67
CA PRO A 144 -38.21 27.43 -16.42
C PRO A 144 -37.16 26.90 -17.40
N GLU A 145 -37.34 27.20 -18.69
CA GLU A 145 -36.30 27.01 -19.71
C GLU A 145 -35.04 27.79 -19.32
N PHE A 146 -33.98 27.08 -18.93
CA PHE A 146 -32.64 27.65 -18.84
C PHE A 146 -32.04 27.77 -20.24
N LYS A 147 -32.17 28.97 -20.83
CA LYS A 147 -31.28 29.43 -21.90
C LYS A 147 -29.93 29.84 -21.27
N LEU A 148 -28.92 28.98 -21.37
CA LEU A 148 -27.53 29.41 -21.24
C LEU A 148 -27.08 29.95 -22.60
N ARG A 149 -26.79 31.25 -22.63
CA ARG A 149 -26.33 32.01 -23.80
C ARG A 149 -25.15 31.32 -24.48
N ALA A 150 -25.19 31.32 -25.80
CA ALA A 150 -24.08 30.98 -26.68
C ALA A 150 -22.79 31.67 -26.23
N MET A 151 -21.72 30.88 -26.13
CA MET A 151 -20.36 31.39 -26.00
C MET A 151 -20.00 32.06 -27.33
N ALA A 152 -19.93 33.38 -27.34
CA ALA A 152 -19.31 34.12 -28.42
C ALA A 152 -17.78 34.04 -28.23
N GLU A 153 -17.11 33.55 -29.26
CA GLU A 153 -15.66 33.57 -29.43
C GLU A 153 -15.15 35.01 -29.34
N LEU A 154 -14.14 35.24 -28.49
CA LEU A 154 -13.33 36.45 -28.47
C LEU A 154 -11.87 36.02 -28.27
N PRO A 155 -10.91 36.69 -28.94
CA PRO A 155 -9.60 36.13 -29.20
C PRO A 155 -8.73 36.07 -27.94
N LEU A 156 -8.00 34.96 -27.84
CA LEU A 156 -6.94 34.70 -26.87
C LEU A 156 -5.83 35.75 -27.03
N SER A 157 -5.65 36.57 -25.99
CA SER A 157 -4.38 37.26 -25.72
C SER A 157 -4.06 37.07 -24.24
N GLU A 158 -2.78 36.81 -23.96
CA GLU A 158 -2.23 36.53 -22.63
C GLU A 158 -2.63 37.61 -21.61
N PRO A 159 -2.89 37.25 -20.34
CA PRO A 159 -3.21 38.23 -19.34
C PRO A 159 -1.94 38.94 -18.84
N GLN A 160 -1.51 39.99 -19.55
CA GLN A 160 -0.63 41.04 -18.99
C GLN A 160 -1.37 41.94 -17.98
N LEU A 161 -2.64 41.67 -17.67
CA LEU A 161 -3.50 42.48 -16.80
C LEU A 161 -3.38 42.19 -15.30
N VAL A 162 -2.41 41.37 -14.87
CA VAL A 162 -2.14 41.15 -13.43
C VAL A 162 -1.36 42.33 -12.81
N SER A 163 -0.67 43.16 -13.61
CA SER A 163 0.10 44.31 -13.09
C SER A 163 -0.77 45.49 -12.64
N GLU A 164 -1.83 45.83 -13.37
CA GLU A 164 -2.56 47.09 -13.15
C GLU A 164 -3.55 47.04 -11.97
N GLN A 165 -4.20 45.89 -11.72
CA GLN A 165 -5.07 45.74 -10.54
C GLN A 165 -4.27 45.56 -9.24
N LEU A 166 -3.07 44.96 -9.30
CA LEU A 166 -2.11 44.93 -8.19
C LEU A 166 -1.50 46.31 -7.91
N ALA A 167 -1.33 47.17 -8.93
CA ALA A 167 -0.91 48.56 -8.75
C ALA A 167 -2.00 49.43 -8.08
N SER A 168 -3.28 49.14 -8.32
CA SER A 168 -4.41 49.83 -7.68
C SER A 168 -4.55 49.50 -6.18
N GLU A 169 -4.23 48.27 -5.76
CA GLU A 169 -4.22 47.88 -4.34
C GLU A 169 -2.91 48.22 -3.61
N LYS A 170 -1.78 48.43 -4.31
CA LYS A 170 -0.56 49.07 -3.73
C LYS A 170 -0.89 50.40 -3.06
N GLY A 171 -1.80 51.18 -3.62
CA GLY A 171 -2.26 52.46 -3.04
C GLY A 171 -3.07 52.34 -1.74
N ARG A 172 -3.51 51.14 -1.33
CA ARG A 172 -4.11 50.92 0.00
C ARG A 172 -3.09 50.56 1.07
N THR A 173 -1.99 49.90 0.70
CA THR A 173 -0.85 49.62 1.59
C THR A 173 -0.06 50.90 1.87
N GLU A 174 0.00 51.84 0.91
CA GLU A 174 0.63 53.15 1.08
C GLU A 174 -0.08 54.07 2.09
N ARG A 175 -1.36 53.86 2.40
CA ARG A 175 -2.04 54.63 3.47
C ARG A 175 -1.60 54.26 4.89
N LEU A 176 -0.73 53.26 5.04
CA LEU A 176 -0.05 52.93 6.30
C LEU A 176 1.42 53.41 6.32
N ALA A 177 1.87 54.13 5.28
CA ALA A 177 3.18 54.75 5.21
C ALA A 177 3.06 56.27 5.43
N GLU A 178 2.77 56.69 6.66
CA GLU A 178 3.08 58.07 7.06
C GLU A 178 4.59 58.18 7.32
N LYS A 179 5.23 59.11 6.57
CA LYS A 179 6.58 59.70 6.64
C LYS A 179 7.80 58.82 7.04
N PRO A 180 8.90 58.85 6.26
CA PRO A 180 10.17 58.21 6.62
C PRO A 180 10.98 59.12 7.58
N GLU A 181 10.65 59.10 8.86
CA GLU A 181 11.60 59.47 9.91
C GLU A 181 11.97 58.20 10.68
N GLU A 182 13.28 58.03 10.93
CA GLU A 182 13.99 56.88 11.51
C GLU A 182 13.12 55.94 12.37
N TRP A 183 12.58 54.88 11.76
CA TRP A 183 11.80 53.86 12.46
C TRP A 183 12.65 52.62 12.71
N ASP A 184 12.84 52.25 13.98
CA ASP A 184 13.48 50.99 14.38
C ASP A 184 12.48 49.81 14.31
N PRO A 185 12.66 48.80 13.43
CA PRO A 185 11.76 47.64 13.32
C PRO A 185 11.68 46.76 14.59
N PHE A 186 12.64 46.95 15.51
CA PHE A 186 12.83 46.12 16.69
C PHE A 186 12.37 46.79 17.98
N GLN A 187 12.17 48.13 18.01
CA GLN A 187 11.60 48.84 19.16
C GLN A 187 10.08 49.01 19.04
N LEU A 188 9.33 48.02 19.49
CA LEU A 188 7.93 48.22 19.89
C LEU A 188 7.74 47.61 21.27
N SER A 189 7.91 48.43 22.32
CA SER A 189 7.27 48.12 23.59
C SER A 189 5.76 48.20 23.35
N VAL A 190 5.10 47.04 23.34
CA VAL A 190 3.63 47.01 23.27
C VAL A 190 3.11 47.58 24.58
N ALA A 191 2.72 48.87 24.57
CA ALA A 191 1.83 49.38 25.60
C ALA A 191 0.55 48.53 25.56
N PRO A 192 0.05 48.02 26.71
CA PRO A 192 -1.12 47.17 26.73
C PRO A 192 -2.35 48.02 26.36
N LEU A 193 -2.68 48.06 25.07
CA LEU A 193 -3.94 48.60 24.59
C LEU A 193 -5.03 47.60 24.97
N ASN A 194 -5.78 47.96 26.03
CA ASN A 194 -7.03 47.34 26.44
C ASN A 194 -8.01 47.24 25.25
N LEU A 195 -7.91 46.15 24.51
CA LEU A 195 -8.87 45.75 23.49
C LEU A 195 -9.34 44.36 23.90
N SER A 196 -10.59 44.29 24.35
CA SER A 196 -11.26 43.12 24.93
C SER A 196 -11.47 41.98 23.91
N TRP A 197 -10.39 41.38 23.42
CA TRP A 197 -10.42 40.23 22.50
C TRP A 197 -9.83 38.96 23.11
N SER A 198 -9.58 38.94 24.42
CA SER A 198 -9.12 37.76 25.14
C SER A 198 -10.26 37.12 25.94
N LYS A 199 -11.13 36.37 25.27
CA LYS A 199 -11.61 35.15 25.94
C LYS A 199 -10.50 34.10 25.74
N PRO A 200 -9.97 33.47 26.81
CA PRO A 200 -9.06 32.36 26.64
C PRO A 200 -9.75 31.32 25.75
N GLN A 201 -9.19 31.10 24.57
CA GLN A 201 -9.77 30.17 23.62
C GLN A 201 -9.73 28.78 24.24
N GLY A 202 -10.90 28.17 24.42
CA GLY A 202 -10.96 26.72 24.61
C GLY A 202 -10.31 26.01 23.43
N PRO A 203 -9.99 24.70 23.57
CA PRO A 203 -9.34 23.93 22.52
C PRO A 203 -10.09 24.09 21.18
N LEU A 204 -9.36 24.45 20.12
CA LEU A 204 -9.89 24.58 18.77
C LEU A 204 -10.64 23.31 18.37
N ASN A 205 -11.83 23.47 17.78
CA ASN A 205 -12.57 22.33 17.26
C ASN A 205 -11.83 21.74 16.04
N LEU A 206 -11.97 20.44 15.79
CA LEU A 206 -11.30 19.72 14.69
C LEU A 206 -11.49 20.38 13.31
N GLU A 207 -12.67 20.97 13.06
CA GLU A 207 -12.95 21.67 11.81
C GLU A 207 -12.10 22.95 11.64
N GLN A 208 -11.73 23.59 12.74
CA GLN A 208 -10.92 24.81 12.76
C GLN A 208 -9.46 24.48 12.42
N GLN A 209 -8.91 23.44 13.04
CA GLN A 209 -7.56 22.92 12.75
C GLN A 209 -7.45 22.43 11.30
N ALA A 210 -8.45 21.66 10.84
CA ALA A 210 -8.46 21.18 9.46
C ALA A 210 -8.41 22.34 8.47
N ARG A 211 -9.13 23.45 8.72
CA ARG A 211 -9.07 24.65 7.87
C ARG A 211 -7.72 25.35 7.90
N GLN A 212 -7.08 25.46 9.07
CA GLN A 212 -5.74 26.03 9.19
C GLN A 212 -4.74 25.25 8.32
N GLN A 213 -4.78 23.92 8.35
CA GLN A 213 -3.93 23.09 7.48
C GLN A 213 -4.15 23.35 5.98
N ARG A 214 -5.38 23.62 5.54
CA ARG A 214 -5.65 23.97 4.13
C ARG A 214 -5.01 25.28 3.72
N PHE A 215 -5.10 26.28 4.60
CA PHE A 215 -4.48 27.58 4.35
C PHE A 215 -2.96 27.46 4.32
N GLN A 216 -2.38 26.71 5.25
CA GLN A 216 -0.94 26.45 5.27
C GLN A 216 -0.47 25.81 3.95
N ALA A 217 -1.14 24.73 3.52
CA ALA A 217 -0.82 24.07 2.25
C ALA A 217 -1.01 24.99 1.02
N PHE A 218 -2.00 25.89 1.05
CA PHE A 218 -2.17 26.90 -0.01
C PHE A 218 -0.98 27.85 -0.09
N PHE A 219 -0.50 28.39 1.04
CA PHE A 219 0.65 29.29 1.07
C PHE A 219 1.95 28.59 0.65
N GLU A 220 2.15 27.35 1.09
CA GLU A 220 3.29 26.52 0.70
C GLU A 220 3.30 26.25 -0.81
N CYS A 221 2.14 25.93 -1.39
CA CYS A 221 2.02 25.76 -2.84
C CYS A 221 2.29 27.07 -3.60
N CYS A 222 1.80 28.22 -3.11
CA CYS A 222 2.13 29.51 -3.74
C CYS A 222 3.62 29.82 -3.69
N LEU A 223 4.30 29.48 -2.58
CA LEU A 223 5.75 29.63 -2.46
C LEU A 223 6.49 28.71 -3.43
N ALA A 224 6.02 27.47 -3.59
CA ALA A 224 6.57 26.49 -4.51
C ALA A 224 6.38 26.84 -5.98
N THR A 225 5.36 27.64 -6.32
CA THR A 225 5.09 28.11 -7.68
C THR A 225 5.57 29.53 -7.95
N GLU A 226 6.36 30.12 -7.04
CA GLU A 226 6.87 31.50 -7.12
C GLU A 226 5.76 32.57 -7.21
N GLN A 227 4.59 32.28 -6.64
CA GLN A 227 3.42 33.16 -6.60
C GLN A 227 3.31 33.90 -5.25
N VAL A 228 4.39 34.53 -4.80
CA VAL A 228 4.47 35.18 -3.48
C VAL A 228 3.48 36.35 -3.36
N THR A 229 3.24 37.09 -4.44
CA THR A 229 2.24 38.16 -4.51
C THR A 229 0.81 37.66 -4.23
N LEU A 230 0.45 36.50 -4.78
CA LEU A 230 -0.86 35.87 -4.54
C LEU A 230 -1.00 35.42 -3.08
N ALA A 231 0.06 34.83 -2.52
CA ALA A 231 0.13 34.45 -1.11
C ALA A 231 -0.03 35.68 -0.19
N HIS A 232 0.70 36.76 -0.47
CA HIS A 232 0.61 38.02 0.27
C HIS A 232 -0.81 38.59 0.22
N HIS A 233 -1.41 38.69 -0.96
CA HIS A 233 -2.78 39.17 -1.14
C HIS A 233 -3.80 38.39 -0.30
N MET A 234 -3.70 37.05 -0.33
CA MET A 234 -4.54 36.18 0.47
C MET A 234 -4.36 36.43 1.97
N LEU A 235 -3.11 36.54 2.43
CA LEU A 235 -2.77 36.79 3.84
C LEU A 235 -3.36 38.13 4.32
N VAL A 236 -3.13 39.21 3.58
CA VAL A 236 -3.66 40.56 3.88
C VAL A 236 -5.18 40.53 3.97
N ARG A 237 -5.85 39.94 2.97
CA ARG A 237 -7.32 39.90 2.93
C ARG A 237 -7.94 39.09 4.07
N LYS A 238 -7.26 38.04 4.53
CA LYS A 238 -7.71 37.26 5.70
C LYS A 238 -7.40 37.98 7.01
N HIS A 239 -6.26 38.67 7.09
CA HIS A 239 -5.82 39.39 8.28
C HIS A 239 -6.82 40.51 8.65
N PHE A 240 -7.25 41.30 7.67
CA PHE A 240 -8.19 42.39 7.88
C PHE A 240 -9.68 41.97 7.98
N SER A 241 -9.98 40.67 7.96
CA SER A 241 -11.36 40.19 8.04
C SER A 241 -11.80 39.98 9.50
N LYS A 242 -12.71 40.86 9.98
CA LYS A 242 -13.23 40.93 11.37
C LYS A 242 -13.76 39.61 11.97
N SER A 243 -14.14 38.62 11.15
CA SER A 243 -14.67 37.32 11.60
C SER A 243 -13.69 36.14 11.44
N LYS A 244 -12.48 36.37 10.90
CA LYS A 244 -11.59 35.33 10.38
C LYS A 244 -10.12 35.46 10.82
N HIS A 245 -9.78 36.44 11.68
CA HIS A 245 -8.40 36.62 12.16
C HIS A 245 -7.84 35.36 12.82
N TRP A 246 -8.67 34.58 13.54
CA TRP A 246 -8.22 33.34 14.22
C TRP A 246 -7.83 32.20 13.25
N TRP A 247 -8.01 32.38 11.94
CA TRP A 247 -7.65 31.38 10.92
C TRP A 247 -6.18 31.42 10.55
N ILE A 248 -5.50 32.54 10.80
CA ILE A 248 -4.10 32.73 10.43
C ILE A 248 -3.23 32.25 11.60
N THR A 249 -2.21 31.48 11.26
CA THR A 249 -1.22 30.99 12.22
C THR A 249 0.14 31.63 11.95
N GLN A 250 1.02 31.58 12.93
CA GLN A 250 2.41 32.05 12.80
C GLN A 250 3.15 31.40 11.63
N ALA A 251 2.97 30.08 11.42
CA ALA A 251 3.55 29.36 10.29
C ALA A 251 3.18 29.97 8.93
N MET A 252 1.94 30.46 8.77
CA MET A 252 1.49 31.09 7.52
C MET A 252 2.19 32.43 7.26
N TYR A 253 2.44 33.22 8.31
CA TYR A 253 3.24 34.45 8.20
C TYR A 253 4.67 34.11 7.77
N ASN A 254 5.28 33.13 8.42
CA ASN A 254 6.63 32.67 8.11
C ASN A 254 6.76 32.19 6.67
N THR A 255 5.80 31.42 6.14
CA THR A 255 5.82 30.97 4.73
C THR A 255 5.84 32.16 3.75
N VAL A 256 5.04 33.20 3.99
CA VAL A 256 5.01 34.38 3.13
C VAL A 256 6.28 35.23 3.32
N MET A 257 6.78 35.36 4.54
CA MET A 257 8.06 36.04 4.81
C MET A 257 9.22 35.34 4.10
N LEU A 258 9.27 34.02 4.12
CA LEU A 258 10.28 33.23 3.42
C LEU A 258 10.21 33.46 1.91
N GLY A 259 9.01 33.56 1.34
CA GLY A 259 8.83 33.93 -0.07
C GLY A 259 9.44 35.29 -0.43
N TRP A 260 9.15 36.32 0.36
CA TRP A 260 9.76 37.64 0.13
C TRP A 260 11.26 37.65 0.40
N ALA A 261 11.73 36.84 1.37
CA ALA A 261 13.16 36.67 1.62
C ALA A 261 13.87 36.08 0.39
N ARG A 262 13.25 35.08 -0.27
CA ARG A 262 13.71 34.46 -1.53
C ARG A 262 13.85 35.45 -2.66
N GLU A 263 12.87 36.33 -2.85
CA GLU A 263 12.89 37.38 -3.87
C GLU A 263 13.81 38.55 -3.53
N GLY A 264 14.23 38.70 -2.27
CA GLY A 264 15.03 39.86 -1.81
C GLY A 264 14.19 41.11 -1.52
N SER A 265 12.87 40.96 -1.37
CA SER A 265 11.92 42.05 -1.18
C SER A 265 11.80 42.44 0.30
N TYR A 266 12.78 43.21 0.80
CA TYR A 266 12.88 43.56 2.22
C TYR A 266 11.69 44.38 2.75
N LYS A 267 11.10 45.27 1.93
CA LYS A 267 9.97 46.14 2.35
C LYS A 267 8.71 45.31 2.63
N GLU A 268 8.39 44.40 1.73
CA GLU A 268 7.24 43.50 1.81
C GLU A 268 7.40 42.54 2.99
N LEU A 269 8.61 42.02 3.22
CA LEU A 269 8.93 41.18 4.37
C LEU A 269 8.67 41.92 5.69
N LEU A 270 9.13 43.16 5.81
CA LEU A 270 8.86 44.00 7.00
C LEU A 270 7.36 44.28 7.20
N SER A 271 6.60 44.46 6.11
CA SER A 271 5.14 44.60 6.19
C SER A 271 4.49 43.36 6.82
N VAL A 272 4.92 42.16 6.40
CA VAL A 272 4.42 40.90 6.95
C VAL A 272 4.83 40.71 8.42
N LEU A 273 6.07 41.10 8.79
CA LEU A 273 6.53 41.11 10.17
C LEU A 273 5.69 42.03 11.07
N ARG A 274 5.29 43.21 10.57
CA ARG A 274 4.37 44.12 11.29
C ARG A 274 3.00 43.49 11.48
N MET A 275 2.44 42.84 10.46
CA MET A 275 1.15 42.13 10.57
C MET A 275 1.21 40.98 11.59
N MET A 276 2.33 40.27 11.65
CA MET A 276 2.54 39.18 12.61
C MET A 276 2.57 39.71 14.06
N LYS A 277 3.35 40.77 14.32
CA LYS A 277 3.40 41.44 15.64
C LYS A 277 2.04 42.04 16.03
N TYR A 278 1.30 42.62 15.08
CA TYR A 278 -0.04 43.18 15.32
C TYR A 278 -1.05 42.12 15.82
N ASN A 279 -0.91 40.87 15.35
CA ASN A 279 -1.74 39.74 15.80
C ASN A 279 -1.24 39.09 17.11
N GLY A 280 -0.22 39.66 17.76
CA GLY A 280 0.31 39.17 19.02
C GLY A 280 1.24 37.96 18.91
N PHE A 281 1.73 37.63 17.71
CA PHE A 281 2.75 36.58 17.52
C PHE A 281 4.16 37.16 17.69
N THR A 282 5.04 36.40 18.35
CA THR A 282 6.47 36.70 18.47
C THR A 282 7.24 35.99 17.36
N PRO A 283 8.25 36.64 16.75
CA PRO A 283 9.08 36.00 15.72
C PRO A 283 9.76 34.74 16.25
N ASP A 284 9.81 33.67 15.45
CA ASP A 284 10.50 32.41 15.77
C ASP A 284 11.79 32.24 14.95
N LEU A 285 12.42 31.07 15.09
CA LEU A 285 13.59 30.64 14.33
C LEU A 285 13.42 30.90 12.82
N LEU A 286 12.31 30.46 12.23
CA LEU A 286 12.07 30.61 10.79
C LEU A 286 11.82 32.07 10.38
N SER A 287 11.15 32.86 11.24
CA SER A 287 11.01 34.31 11.04
C SER A 287 12.37 34.99 10.97
N TYR A 288 13.24 34.75 11.95
CA TYR A 288 14.59 35.35 12.02
C TYR A 288 15.50 34.85 10.88
N ALA A 289 15.43 33.56 10.53
CA ALA A 289 16.13 33.02 9.38
C ALA A 289 15.74 33.74 8.08
N SER A 290 14.44 33.92 7.84
CA SER A 290 13.92 34.63 6.66
C SER A 290 14.40 36.09 6.61
N ILE A 291 14.40 36.78 7.76
CA ILE A 291 14.89 38.16 7.87
C ILE A 291 16.38 38.24 7.55
N LEU A 292 17.23 37.43 8.21
CA LEU A 292 18.68 37.44 8.03
C LEU A 292 19.09 37.02 6.62
N GLN A 293 18.42 36.02 6.06
CA GLN A 293 18.59 35.60 4.67
C GLN A 293 18.29 36.74 3.69
N CYS A 294 17.19 37.47 3.89
CA CYS A 294 16.84 38.64 3.07
C CYS A 294 17.89 39.74 3.20
N MET A 295 18.32 40.06 4.43
CA MET A 295 19.38 41.03 4.70
C MET A 295 20.69 40.69 3.99
N GLY A 296 21.07 39.40 3.96
CA GLY A 296 22.29 38.93 3.29
C GLY A 296 22.19 38.82 1.76
N ARG A 297 20.98 38.86 1.19
CA ARG A 297 20.76 39.00 -0.26
C ARG A 297 20.79 40.45 -0.72
N VAL A 298 20.17 41.35 0.05
CA VAL A 298 20.08 42.78 -0.26
C VAL A 298 21.32 43.55 0.21
N ASP A 299 22.26 42.86 0.87
CA ASP A 299 23.47 43.42 1.48
C ASP A 299 23.19 44.61 2.43
N GLN A 300 22.30 44.38 3.39
CA GLN A 300 21.87 45.39 4.36
C GLN A 300 23.02 45.90 5.25
N ASP A 301 22.79 47.04 5.88
CA ASP A 301 23.76 47.68 6.77
C ASP A 301 24.05 46.84 8.02
N VAL A 302 25.31 46.86 8.47
CA VAL A 302 25.79 46.08 9.62
C VAL A 302 25.04 46.43 10.91
N THR A 303 24.69 47.70 11.09
CA THR A 303 23.98 48.18 12.29
C THR A 303 22.58 47.56 12.40
N ILE A 304 21.88 47.39 11.28
CA ILE A 304 20.55 46.78 11.22
C ILE A 304 20.65 45.27 11.50
N ILE A 305 21.68 44.61 10.98
CA ILE A 305 21.92 43.18 11.22
C ILE A 305 22.26 42.94 12.70
N GLN A 306 23.10 43.78 13.30
CA GLN A 306 23.44 43.69 14.73
C GLN A 306 22.20 43.85 15.61
N ARG A 307 21.34 44.84 15.34
CA ARG A 307 20.06 44.99 16.05
C ARG A 307 19.14 43.78 15.92
N CYS A 308 19.08 43.17 14.74
CA CYS A 308 18.32 41.94 14.52
C CYS A 308 18.84 40.78 15.39
N LEU A 309 20.17 40.61 15.47
CA LEU A 309 20.82 39.58 16.29
C LEU A 309 20.62 39.83 17.79
N GLU A 310 20.62 41.10 18.23
CA GLU A 310 20.33 41.48 19.60
C GLU A 310 18.88 41.18 19.97
N GLN A 311 17.92 41.53 19.11
CA GLN A 311 16.50 41.21 19.33
C GLN A 311 16.28 39.70 19.38
N MET A 312 16.91 38.95 18.47
CA MET A 312 16.84 37.49 18.45
C MET A 312 17.34 36.88 19.77
N ALA A 313 18.42 37.42 20.34
CA ALA A 313 18.92 37.00 21.65
C ALA A 313 17.98 37.38 22.80
N GLN A 314 17.32 38.54 22.74
CA GLN A 314 16.29 38.95 23.70
C GLN A 314 15.05 38.06 23.65
N ASP A 315 14.66 37.61 22.47
CA ASP A 315 13.54 36.68 22.25
C ASP A 315 13.91 35.22 22.62
N GLY A 316 15.15 34.96 23.05
CA GLY A 316 15.64 33.66 23.50
C GLY A 316 16.00 32.69 22.37
N VAL A 317 16.15 33.18 21.13
CA VAL A 317 16.49 32.37 19.96
C VAL A 317 18.01 32.34 19.78
N GLN A 318 18.60 31.14 19.68
CA GLN A 318 20.04 30.97 19.49
C GLN A 318 20.43 31.03 18.01
N LEU A 319 21.53 31.73 17.70
CA LEU A 319 22.02 31.93 16.33
C LEU A 319 22.39 30.61 15.66
N GLU A 320 22.95 29.67 16.42
CA GLU A 320 23.41 28.38 15.92
C GLU A 320 22.24 27.51 15.44
N GLN A 321 21.09 27.58 16.13
CA GLN A 321 19.89 26.80 15.80
C GLN A 321 19.33 27.15 14.43
N LEU A 322 19.48 28.40 13.97
CA LEU A 322 18.99 28.84 12.66
C LEU A 322 19.60 28.06 11.50
N PHE A 323 20.85 27.64 11.61
CA PHE A 323 21.54 26.93 10.53
C PHE A 323 21.17 25.45 10.45
N TYR A 324 20.60 24.90 11.52
CA TYR A 324 20.05 23.55 11.57
C TYR A 324 18.57 23.48 11.17
N GLU A 325 17.94 24.63 10.87
CA GLU A 325 16.56 24.66 10.39
C GLU A 325 16.46 23.94 9.03
N GLU A 326 15.62 22.91 8.98
CA GLU A 326 15.55 21.99 7.83
C GLU A 326 14.91 22.63 6.59
N THR A 327 14.10 23.68 6.76
CA THR A 327 13.35 24.32 5.69
C THR A 327 14.20 25.20 4.76
N LEU A 328 15.44 25.52 5.16
CA LEU A 328 16.33 26.40 4.40
C LEU A 328 17.18 25.59 3.42
N SER A 329 17.27 26.03 2.17
CA SER A 329 18.21 25.47 1.20
C SER A 329 19.64 25.96 1.42
N ASN A 330 20.62 25.31 0.79
CA ASN A 330 22.04 25.66 0.93
C ASN A 330 22.33 27.11 0.50
N GLU A 331 21.66 27.62 -0.54
CA GLU A 331 21.79 29.02 -0.96
C GLU A 331 21.22 30.00 0.07
N GLU A 332 20.15 29.60 0.74
CA GLU A 332 19.48 30.39 1.79
C GLU A 332 20.34 30.45 3.05
N ARG A 333 20.90 29.30 3.45
CA ARG A 333 21.89 29.22 4.54
C ARG A 333 23.14 30.03 4.20
N ALA A 334 23.62 30.00 2.96
CA ALA A 334 24.75 30.81 2.53
C ALA A 334 24.43 32.32 2.57
N ALA A 335 23.23 32.73 2.15
CA ALA A 335 22.79 34.13 2.25
C ALA A 335 22.69 34.60 3.70
N MET A 336 22.10 33.78 4.57
CA MET A 336 22.05 34.03 6.00
C MET A 336 23.45 34.10 6.61
N LEU A 337 24.35 33.18 6.26
CA LEU A 337 25.74 33.17 6.72
C LEU A 337 26.48 34.45 6.31
N ARG A 338 26.26 34.96 5.09
CA ARG A 338 26.83 36.24 4.65
C ARG A 338 26.40 37.40 5.55
N ALA A 339 25.11 37.48 5.90
CA ALA A 339 24.61 38.51 6.81
C ALA A 339 25.25 38.38 8.20
N VAL A 340 25.28 37.16 8.74
CA VAL A 340 25.84 36.88 10.07
C VAL A 340 27.33 37.20 10.13
N LEU A 341 28.11 36.77 9.13
CA LEU A 341 29.56 37.06 9.05
C LEU A 341 29.85 38.55 8.91
N LYS A 342 28.95 39.33 8.30
CA LYS A 342 29.08 40.79 8.20
C LYS A 342 29.00 41.47 9.57
N ALA A 343 28.19 40.95 10.49
CA ALA A 343 28.03 41.47 11.85
C ALA A 343 28.91 40.78 12.90
N LYS A 344 29.24 39.50 12.70
CA LYS A 344 30.06 38.63 13.58
C LYS A 344 31.06 37.83 12.73
N PRO A 345 32.22 38.41 12.36
CA PRO A 345 33.19 37.77 11.47
C PRO A 345 33.84 36.50 12.05
N ASP A 346 33.89 36.36 13.37
CA ASP A 346 34.46 35.18 14.06
C ASP A 346 33.49 34.00 14.21
N PHE A 347 32.26 34.10 13.69
CA PHE A 347 31.25 33.06 13.82
C PHE A 347 31.65 31.79 13.05
N ARG A 348 31.67 30.65 13.75
CA ARG A 348 31.92 29.33 13.17
C ARG A 348 30.75 28.40 13.46
N LEU A 349 30.32 27.65 12.46
CA LEU A 349 29.31 26.61 12.62
C LEU A 349 29.89 25.42 13.41
N PRO A 350 29.19 24.92 14.45
CA PRO A 350 29.58 23.67 15.09
C PRO A 350 29.54 22.55 14.05
N GLN A 351 30.57 21.71 13.97
CA GLN A 351 30.49 20.50 13.15
C GLN A 351 29.76 19.41 13.95
N PRO A 352 28.62 18.89 13.47
CA PRO A 352 27.95 17.80 14.16
C PRO A 352 28.83 16.54 14.09
N SER A 353 29.18 15.99 15.25
CA SER A 353 29.84 14.69 15.31
C SER A 353 28.81 13.58 15.04
N PRO A 354 29.06 12.64 14.11
CA PRO A 354 28.12 11.57 13.82
C PRO A 354 27.93 10.69 15.06
N GLN A 355 26.70 10.63 15.56
CA GLN A 355 26.35 9.76 16.68
C GLN A 355 26.17 8.32 16.18
N VAL A 356 26.57 7.34 16.99
CA VAL A 356 26.41 5.91 16.68
C VAL A 356 25.42 5.26 17.64
N ASN A 357 24.72 4.23 17.18
CA ASN A 357 23.81 3.48 18.03
C ASN A 357 24.62 2.65 19.05
N THR A 358 24.27 2.73 20.32
CA THR A 358 24.98 2.06 21.43
C THR A 358 24.18 0.91 22.06
N SER A 359 23.03 0.56 21.47
CA SER A 359 22.14 -0.49 21.96
C SER A 359 22.88 -1.84 22.03
N PRO A 360 22.55 -2.70 23.01
CA PRO A 360 23.29 -3.96 23.23
C PRO A 360 23.36 -4.88 22.00
N LEU A 361 22.30 -4.90 21.18
CA LEU A 361 22.22 -5.75 19.99
C LEU A 361 22.98 -5.17 18.79
N LEU A 362 23.04 -3.82 18.66
CA LEU A 362 23.66 -3.16 17.52
C LEU A 362 25.08 -2.61 17.80
N ARG A 363 25.52 -2.58 19.05
CA ARG A 363 26.84 -2.05 19.44
C ARG A 363 27.99 -2.63 18.63
N GLU A 364 28.00 -3.95 18.43
CA GLU A 364 29.03 -4.62 17.63
C GLU A 364 28.97 -4.23 16.16
N VAL A 365 27.77 -3.93 15.63
CA VAL A 365 27.59 -3.55 14.22
C VAL A 365 28.31 -2.24 13.91
N TYR A 366 28.23 -1.28 14.84
CA TYR A 366 28.79 0.07 14.69
C TYR A 366 30.12 0.29 15.40
N SER A 367 30.63 -0.70 16.13
CA SER A 367 31.95 -0.60 16.75
C SER A 367 33.03 -0.50 15.68
N LYS A 368 34.02 0.38 15.92
CA LYS A 368 35.27 0.41 15.13
C LYS A 368 36.20 -0.76 15.49
N ASP A 369 35.91 -1.48 16.56
CA ASP A 369 36.69 -2.62 17.01
C ASP A 369 36.31 -3.90 16.25
N GLY A 370 37.34 -4.62 15.79
CA GLY A 370 37.21 -5.93 15.15
C GLY A 370 37.25 -5.88 13.61
N PRO A 371 37.60 -7.00 12.96
CA PRO A 371 37.70 -7.06 11.52
C PRO A 371 36.31 -6.96 10.86
N VAL A 372 36.19 -6.08 9.87
CA VAL A 372 35.02 -5.97 8.99
C VAL A 372 35.43 -6.29 7.55
N SER A 373 34.57 -7.00 6.84
CA SER A 373 34.76 -7.36 5.43
C SER A 373 33.49 -7.04 4.65
N TYR A 374 33.16 -5.76 4.53
CA TYR A 374 31.97 -5.34 3.78
C TYR A 374 32.09 -5.72 2.29
N PRO A 375 31.03 -6.29 1.68
CA PRO A 375 31.07 -6.67 0.28
C PRO A 375 30.97 -5.44 -0.62
N ARG A 376 31.56 -5.55 -1.80
CA ARG A 376 31.47 -4.58 -2.90
C ARG A 376 30.74 -5.21 -4.08
N LEU A 377 30.27 -4.38 -4.99
CA LEU A 377 29.64 -4.85 -6.22
C LEU A 377 30.69 -5.31 -7.22
N HIS A 378 30.38 -6.34 -8.00
CA HIS A 378 31.17 -6.79 -9.16
C HIS A 378 31.35 -5.77 -10.30
N LEU A 379 30.69 -4.60 -10.26
CA LEU A 379 30.72 -3.59 -11.32
C LEU A 379 31.79 -2.52 -11.04
N PRO A 380 32.50 -2.02 -12.06
CA PRO A 380 33.47 -0.93 -11.89
C PRO A 380 32.76 0.43 -11.78
N LEU A 381 33.46 1.43 -11.23
CA LEU A 381 32.91 2.75 -10.95
C LEU A 381 32.27 3.37 -12.19
N LYS A 382 32.97 3.38 -13.33
CA LYS A 382 32.48 3.98 -14.58
C LYS A 382 31.14 3.39 -15.04
N THR A 383 30.95 2.08 -14.86
CA THR A 383 29.69 1.42 -15.22
C THR A 383 28.56 1.85 -14.29
N LEU A 384 28.82 1.87 -12.98
CA LEU A 384 27.84 2.34 -11.99
C LEU A 384 27.45 3.81 -12.21
N GLN A 385 28.39 4.66 -12.62
CA GLN A 385 28.13 6.06 -12.95
C GLN A 385 27.21 6.19 -14.18
N ALA A 386 27.45 5.41 -15.24
CA ALA A 386 26.57 5.40 -16.42
C ALA A 386 25.16 4.90 -16.09
N MET A 387 25.08 3.88 -15.24
CA MET A 387 23.82 3.31 -14.74
C MET A 387 23.03 4.30 -13.89
N PHE A 388 23.70 5.10 -13.05
CA PHE A 388 23.08 6.22 -12.34
C PHE A 388 22.48 7.24 -13.29
N GLN A 389 23.20 7.65 -14.34
CA GLN A 389 22.67 8.62 -15.32
C GLN A 389 21.44 8.07 -16.04
N GLN A 390 21.44 6.78 -16.35
CA GLN A 390 20.28 6.11 -16.93
C GLN A 390 19.08 6.13 -15.96
N GLN A 391 19.27 5.76 -14.70
CA GLN A 391 18.20 5.81 -13.68
C GLN A 391 17.68 7.23 -13.46
N LEU A 392 18.57 8.23 -13.41
CA LEU A 392 18.20 9.63 -13.26
C LEU A 392 17.32 10.10 -14.43
N SER A 393 17.66 9.72 -15.67
CA SER A 393 16.85 10.04 -16.84
C SER A 393 15.45 9.39 -16.79
N VAL A 394 15.37 8.16 -16.28
CA VAL A 394 14.11 7.43 -16.10
C VAL A 394 13.22 8.10 -15.05
N GLU A 395 13.77 8.50 -13.91
CA GLU A 395 13.00 9.18 -12.87
C GLU A 395 12.56 10.59 -13.28
N LEU A 396 13.39 11.33 -14.03
CA LEU A 396 13.01 12.62 -14.59
C LEU A 396 11.87 12.50 -15.62
N ALA A 397 11.85 11.43 -16.42
CA ALA A 397 10.75 11.16 -17.34
C ALA A 397 9.46 10.72 -16.62
N SER A 398 9.55 10.26 -15.37
CA SER A 398 8.46 9.68 -14.56
C SER A 398 7.80 8.41 -15.11
N ILE A 399 8.00 8.08 -16.39
CA ILE A 399 7.38 6.94 -17.09
C ILE A 399 8.44 6.06 -17.77
N VAL A 400 8.13 4.77 -17.88
CA VAL A 400 8.93 3.76 -18.58
C VAL A 400 8.08 3.06 -19.63
N HIS A 401 8.57 3.06 -20.88
CA HIS A 401 7.96 2.32 -21.98
C HIS A 401 8.57 0.92 -22.08
N VAL A 402 7.71 -0.10 -22.07
CA VAL A 402 8.10 -1.51 -22.08
C VAL A 402 7.39 -2.21 -23.22
N GLU A 403 8.12 -2.96 -24.04
CA GLU A 403 7.51 -3.77 -25.09
C GLU A 403 6.68 -4.93 -24.50
N SER A 404 5.47 -5.10 -25.02
CA SER A 404 4.58 -6.19 -24.67
C SER A 404 5.13 -7.51 -25.22
N VAL A 405 5.12 -8.54 -24.38
CA VAL A 405 5.55 -9.90 -24.76
C VAL A 405 4.41 -10.77 -25.30
N GLU A 406 3.19 -10.24 -25.32
CA GLU A 406 2.02 -10.89 -25.93
C GLU A 406 2.29 -11.14 -27.43
N LYS A 407 1.75 -12.23 -27.98
CA LYS A 407 2.02 -12.61 -29.37
C LYS A 407 1.53 -11.53 -30.33
N THR A 408 2.46 -10.81 -30.94
CA THR A 408 2.18 -9.83 -31.99
C THR A 408 1.90 -10.57 -33.30
N LEU A 409 0.63 -10.62 -33.69
CA LEU A 409 0.28 -10.96 -35.07
C LEU A 409 0.73 -9.80 -35.97
N SER A 410 1.14 -10.11 -37.21
CA SER A 410 1.43 -9.07 -38.21
C SER A 410 0.22 -8.13 -38.30
N PRO A 411 0.41 -6.81 -38.20
CA PRO A 411 -0.71 -5.88 -38.10
C PRO A 411 -1.58 -6.03 -39.34
N THR A 412 -2.85 -6.39 -39.14
CA THR A 412 -3.82 -6.45 -40.23
C THR A 412 -4.15 -5.02 -40.68
N GLN A 413 -4.78 -4.87 -41.84
CA GLN A 413 -5.28 -3.57 -42.28
C GLN A 413 -6.22 -2.95 -41.23
N GLU A 414 -7.03 -3.78 -40.55
CA GLU A 414 -7.91 -3.34 -39.44
C GLU A 414 -7.09 -2.80 -38.25
N THR A 415 -6.01 -3.48 -37.85
CA THR A 415 -5.13 -3.01 -36.76
C THR A 415 -4.45 -1.68 -37.11
N LEU A 416 -3.98 -1.52 -38.35
CA LEU A 416 -3.36 -0.26 -38.78
C LEU A 416 -4.37 0.89 -38.78
N GLU A 417 -5.60 0.64 -39.22
CA GLU A 417 -6.66 1.65 -39.21
C GLU A 417 -7.12 2.00 -37.79
N ALA A 418 -7.24 0.99 -36.90
CA ALA A 418 -7.52 1.19 -35.49
C ALA A 418 -6.44 2.03 -34.80
N ARG A 419 -5.15 1.76 -35.07
CA ARG A 419 -4.02 2.56 -34.55
C ARG A 419 -4.05 3.99 -35.07
N LYS A 420 -4.32 4.21 -36.36
CA LYS A 420 -4.47 5.57 -36.93
C LYS A 420 -5.62 6.32 -36.26
N THR A 421 -6.76 5.65 -36.09
CA THR A 421 -7.94 6.22 -35.43
C THR A 421 -7.63 6.59 -33.98
N LEU A 422 -6.98 5.68 -33.24
CA LEU A 422 -6.58 5.91 -31.85
C LEU A 422 -5.59 7.08 -31.73
N ALA A 423 -4.59 7.17 -32.62
CA ALA A 423 -3.62 8.28 -32.63
C ALA A 423 -4.29 9.63 -32.94
N ALA A 424 -5.21 9.67 -33.90
CA ALA A 424 -5.98 10.87 -34.22
C ALA A 424 -6.87 11.31 -33.04
N LEU A 425 -7.52 10.36 -32.36
CA LEU A 425 -8.29 10.62 -31.16
C LEU A 425 -7.42 11.14 -30.02
N HIS A 426 -6.25 10.53 -29.78
CA HIS A 426 -5.29 10.97 -28.77
C HIS A 426 -4.86 12.42 -28.99
N THR A 427 -4.52 12.79 -30.22
CA THR A 427 -4.14 14.17 -30.58
C THR A 427 -5.28 15.16 -30.32
N THR A 428 -6.51 14.74 -30.64
CA THR A 428 -7.71 15.57 -30.41
C THR A 428 -7.97 15.74 -28.91
N TRP A 429 -7.85 14.65 -28.13
CA TRP A 429 -8.05 14.67 -26.69
C TRP A 429 -6.98 15.47 -25.96
N GLU A 430 -5.73 15.43 -26.41
CA GLU A 430 -4.63 16.22 -25.85
C GLU A 430 -4.92 17.71 -25.95
N SER A 431 -5.32 18.19 -27.13
CA SER A 431 -5.70 19.59 -27.36
C SER A 431 -6.91 20.02 -26.53
N GLU A 432 -7.96 19.20 -26.47
CA GLU A 432 -9.16 19.52 -25.68
C GLU A 432 -8.88 19.51 -24.17
N LEU A 433 -8.10 18.54 -23.68
CA LEU A 433 -7.67 18.49 -22.28
C LEU A 433 -6.86 19.73 -21.90
N HIS A 434 -5.94 20.16 -22.76
CA HIS A 434 -5.15 21.37 -22.54
C HIS A 434 -6.06 22.61 -22.46
N SER A 435 -6.99 22.76 -23.41
CA SER A 435 -7.99 23.83 -23.43
C SER A 435 -8.87 23.87 -22.17
N GLN A 436 -9.37 22.72 -21.72
CA GLN A 436 -10.20 22.64 -20.51
C GLN A 436 -9.40 22.88 -19.23
N LEU A 437 -8.16 22.41 -19.16
CA LEU A 437 -7.27 22.66 -18.03
C LEU A 437 -6.97 24.16 -17.89
N GLN A 438 -6.69 24.85 -19.00
CA GLN A 438 -6.46 26.30 -19.02
C GLN A 438 -7.70 27.09 -18.58
N LYS A 439 -8.89 26.72 -19.07
CA LYS A 439 -10.17 27.33 -18.63
C LYS A 439 -10.39 27.14 -17.13
N ALA A 440 -10.12 25.94 -16.61
CA ALA A 440 -10.24 25.64 -15.18
C ALA A 440 -9.23 26.47 -14.35
N LYS A 441 -7.97 26.54 -14.78
CA LYS A 441 -6.93 27.36 -14.12
C LYS A 441 -7.31 28.84 -14.11
N ALA A 442 -7.75 29.41 -15.24
CA ALA A 442 -8.16 30.81 -15.34
C ALA A 442 -9.38 31.13 -14.43
N HIS A 443 -10.36 30.21 -14.38
CA HIS A 443 -11.50 30.37 -13.48
C HIS A 443 -11.07 30.36 -12.01
N LEU A 444 -10.24 29.40 -11.59
CA LEU A 444 -9.76 29.30 -10.22
C LEU A 444 -8.86 30.48 -9.83
N ALA A 445 -8.01 30.97 -10.74
CA ALA A 445 -7.21 32.17 -10.55
C ALA A 445 -8.10 33.39 -10.24
N LYS A 446 -9.15 33.60 -11.05
CA LYS A 446 -10.13 34.68 -10.86
C LYS A 446 -10.86 34.56 -9.53
N VAL A 447 -11.25 33.36 -9.10
CA VAL A 447 -11.88 33.16 -7.79
C VAL A 447 -10.88 33.46 -6.65
N THR A 448 -9.61 33.14 -6.85
CA THR A 448 -8.55 33.36 -5.86
C THR A 448 -8.25 34.85 -5.66
N SER A 449 -8.30 35.66 -6.73
CA SER A 449 -8.11 37.11 -6.62
C SER A 449 -9.20 37.80 -5.79
N TYR A 450 -10.40 37.22 -5.70
CA TYR A 450 -11.45 37.64 -4.76
C TYR A 450 -11.21 37.16 -3.31
N GLY A 451 -10.02 36.67 -2.95
CA GLY A 451 -9.65 36.32 -1.59
C GLY A 451 -10.28 35.03 -1.07
N HIS A 452 -10.56 34.08 -1.96
CA HIS A 452 -11.00 32.73 -1.60
C HIS A 452 -9.88 31.73 -1.90
N PRO A 453 -9.45 30.88 -0.95
CA PRO A 453 -8.46 29.85 -1.26
C PRO A 453 -9.07 28.85 -2.25
N THR A 454 -8.35 28.52 -3.31
CA THR A 454 -8.77 27.55 -4.33
C THR A 454 -7.64 26.56 -4.62
N LEU A 455 -7.89 25.62 -5.53
CA LEU A 455 -6.89 24.67 -6.02
C LEU A 455 -5.93 25.26 -7.07
N TYR A 456 -6.05 26.55 -7.41
CA TYR A 456 -5.21 27.20 -8.42
C TYR A 456 -3.70 26.97 -8.23
N PRO A 457 -3.08 27.27 -7.06
CA PRO A 457 -1.64 27.08 -6.91
C PRO A 457 -1.24 25.60 -7.04
N PHE A 458 -2.10 24.68 -6.60
CA PHE A 458 -1.87 23.23 -6.75
C PHE A 458 -1.82 22.79 -8.22
N LEU A 459 -2.67 23.35 -9.09
CA LEU A 459 -2.62 23.07 -10.54
C LEU A 459 -1.41 23.71 -11.25
N CYS A 460 -0.75 24.68 -10.60
CA CYS A 460 0.45 25.33 -11.13
C CYS A 460 1.74 24.61 -10.69
N THR A 461 1.65 23.58 -9.85
CA THR A 461 2.81 22.84 -9.33
C THR A 461 3.49 21.93 -10.37
N VAL A 462 2.76 21.56 -11.41
CA VAL A 462 3.20 20.66 -12.49
C VAL A 462 2.88 21.34 -13.83
N PRO A 463 3.76 21.24 -14.85
CA PRO A 463 3.48 21.76 -16.19
C PRO A 463 2.18 21.20 -16.78
N GLU A 464 1.50 22.02 -17.61
CA GLU A 464 0.22 21.63 -18.20
C GLU A 464 0.35 20.38 -19.09
N ASP A 465 1.44 20.28 -19.86
CA ASP A 465 1.70 19.14 -20.74
C ASP A 465 1.86 17.84 -19.96
N GLU A 466 2.59 17.86 -18.84
CA GLU A 466 2.75 16.68 -17.97
C GLU A 466 1.43 16.26 -17.30
N LEU A 467 0.59 17.22 -16.90
CA LEU A 467 -0.74 16.94 -16.38
C LEU A 467 -1.66 16.30 -17.43
N VAL A 468 -1.63 16.80 -18.67
CA VAL A 468 -2.40 16.24 -19.79
C VAL A 468 -1.92 14.82 -20.12
N GLN A 469 -0.60 14.61 -20.21
CA GLN A 469 -0.03 13.27 -20.44
C GLN A 469 -0.41 12.28 -19.33
N MET A 470 -0.33 12.70 -18.06
CA MET A 470 -0.78 11.90 -16.92
C MET A 470 -2.27 11.52 -17.05
N LEU A 471 -3.13 12.47 -17.43
CA LEU A 471 -4.55 12.24 -17.63
C LEU A 471 -4.83 11.24 -18.77
N LEU A 472 -4.12 11.36 -19.90
CA LEU A 472 -4.23 10.44 -21.03
C LEU A 472 -3.73 9.03 -20.68
N GLN A 473 -2.61 8.93 -19.96
CA GLN A 473 -2.11 7.65 -19.44
C GLN A 473 -3.15 6.97 -18.54
N PHE A 474 -3.87 7.76 -17.74
CA PHE A 474 -4.89 7.25 -16.84
C PHE A 474 -6.05 6.54 -17.56
N LEU A 475 -6.39 6.93 -18.81
CA LEU A 475 -7.45 6.28 -19.61
C LEU A 475 -7.22 4.78 -19.79
N HIS A 476 -5.96 4.35 -19.81
CA HIS A 476 -5.56 2.94 -19.96
C HIS A 476 -5.63 2.16 -18.63
N THR A 477 -5.79 2.85 -17.49
CA THR A 477 -5.80 2.27 -16.15
C THR A 477 -7.03 2.67 -15.32
N MET A 478 -8.16 1.96 -15.47
CA MET A 478 -9.43 2.34 -14.80
C MET A 478 -9.88 1.41 -13.67
N PRO A 479 -9.59 1.75 -12.39
CA PRO A 479 -10.19 1.16 -11.17
C PRO A 479 -11.47 1.89 -10.71
N ALA A 480 -11.94 1.63 -9.49
CA ALA A 480 -13.12 2.29 -8.89
C ALA A 480 -12.92 3.81 -8.65
N PHE A 481 -13.99 4.61 -8.76
CA PHE A 481 -13.91 6.09 -8.81
C PHE A 481 -13.16 6.73 -7.64
N VAL A 482 -13.41 6.31 -6.39
CA VAL A 482 -12.76 6.91 -5.20
C VAL A 482 -11.25 6.67 -5.19
N TYR A 483 -10.82 5.49 -5.65
CA TYR A 483 -9.42 5.14 -5.76
C TYR A 483 -8.73 5.90 -6.90
N VAL A 484 -9.45 6.11 -8.01
CA VAL A 484 -8.98 6.92 -9.14
C VAL A 484 -8.64 8.34 -8.70
N VAL A 485 -9.55 8.99 -7.98
CA VAL A 485 -9.37 10.37 -7.49
C VAL A 485 -8.11 10.48 -6.62
N HIS A 486 -7.96 9.59 -5.64
CA HIS A 486 -6.79 9.61 -4.77
C HIS A 486 -5.48 9.36 -5.53
N ARG A 487 -5.48 8.40 -6.47
CA ARG A 487 -4.30 8.06 -7.28
C ARG A 487 -3.84 9.23 -8.14
N LEU A 488 -4.75 9.89 -8.86
CA LEU A 488 -4.43 11.08 -9.68
C LEU A 488 -3.82 12.19 -8.83
N ALA A 489 -4.39 12.45 -7.65
CA ALA A 489 -3.89 13.47 -6.74
C ALA A 489 -2.47 13.15 -6.25
N MET A 490 -2.22 11.91 -5.83
CA MET A 490 -0.90 11.48 -5.36
C MET A 490 0.15 11.49 -6.47
N GLN A 491 -0.21 11.09 -7.70
CA GLN A 491 0.69 11.17 -8.85
C GLN A 491 1.05 12.63 -9.19
N THR A 492 0.09 13.54 -9.08
CA THR A 492 0.36 14.99 -9.25
C THR A 492 1.35 15.48 -8.18
N PHE A 493 1.13 15.10 -6.92
CA PHE A 493 2.01 15.46 -5.82
C PHE A 493 3.43 14.88 -5.98
N GLN A 494 3.56 13.64 -6.45
CA GLN A 494 4.85 13.02 -6.72
C GLN A 494 5.62 13.74 -7.84
N ARG A 495 4.96 14.06 -8.96
CA ARG A 495 5.56 14.85 -10.05
C ARG A 495 5.98 16.25 -9.59
N HIS A 496 5.17 16.89 -8.75
CA HIS A 496 5.53 18.16 -8.14
C HIS A 496 6.85 18.08 -7.36
N ILE A 497 7.05 17.04 -6.56
CA ILE A 497 8.29 16.85 -5.80
C ILE A 497 9.49 16.63 -6.73
N VAL A 498 9.34 15.81 -7.77
CA VAL A 498 10.39 15.60 -8.78
C VAL A 498 10.74 16.92 -9.47
N GLN A 499 9.74 17.74 -9.81
CA GLN A 499 9.94 19.04 -10.43
C GLN A 499 10.63 20.05 -9.49
N GLN A 500 10.31 20.04 -8.19
CA GLN A 500 11.05 20.83 -7.21
C GLN A 500 12.51 20.39 -7.10
N ARG A 501 12.76 19.07 -7.09
CA ARG A 501 14.11 18.52 -7.08
C ARG A 501 14.88 18.79 -8.37
N ARG A 502 14.17 19.03 -9.49
CA ARG A 502 14.75 19.38 -10.80
C ARG A 502 15.45 20.75 -10.79
N CYS A 503 15.22 21.60 -9.80
CA CYS A 503 15.96 22.85 -9.65
C CYS A 503 17.47 22.59 -9.76
N ARG A 504 18.14 23.29 -10.69
CA ARG A 504 19.51 22.99 -11.17
C ARG A 504 20.55 22.79 -10.06
N GLY A 505 20.41 23.48 -8.93
CA GLY A 505 21.30 23.35 -7.78
C GLY A 505 21.17 22.02 -6.99
N GLN A 506 19.96 21.45 -6.89
CA GLN A 506 19.74 20.22 -6.13
C GLN A 506 20.16 18.97 -6.91
N LEU A 507 19.85 18.91 -8.21
CA LEU A 507 20.28 17.80 -9.08
C LEU A 507 21.80 17.67 -9.16
N LEU A 508 22.51 18.79 -9.37
CA LEU A 508 23.98 18.78 -9.46
C LEU A 508 24.62 18.34 -8.14
N ALA A 509 24.06 18.78 -7.00
CA ALA A 509 24.54 18.38 -5.68
C ALA A 509 24.32 16.87 -5.43
N LEU A 510 23.14 16.35 -5.80
CA LEU A 510 22.83 14.93 -5.72
C LEU A 510 23.78 14.11 -6.60
N GLU A 511 23.97 14.52 -7.84
CA GLU A 511 24.88 13.86 -8.79
C GLU A 511 26.30 13.82 -8.23
N GLN A 512 26.86 14.96 -7.81
CA GLN A 512 28.21 15.01 -7.24
C GLN A 512 28.37 14.11 -6.02
N ARG A 513 27.40 14.13 -5.10
CA ARG A 513 27.41 13.29 -3.89
C ARG A 513 27.32 11.81 -4.25
N TYR A 514 26.44 11.45 -5.18
CA TYR A 514 26.26 10.07 -5.63
C TYR A 514 27.50 9.53 -6.34
N MET A 515 28.16 10.33 -7.18
CA MET A 515 29.42 9.95 -7.84
C MET A 515 30.52 9.61 -6.83
N GLN A 516 30.59 10.31 -5.70
CA GLN A 516 31.52 10.01 -4.61
C GLN A 516 31.09 8.76 -3.83
N TYR A 517 29.79 8.63 -3.54
CA TYR A 517 29.23 7.46 -2.85
C TYR A 517 29.52 6.13 -3.56
N LEU A 518 29.47 6.12 -4.90
CA LEU A 518 29.76 4.92 -5.68
C LEU A 518 31.19 4.38 -5.47
N GLN A 519 32.14 5.18 -4.99
CA GLN A 519 33.49 4.73 -4.68
C GLN A 519 33.54 3.71 -3.53
N LEU A 520 32.51 3.69 -2.66
CA LEU A 520 32.36 2.65 -1.64
C LEU A 520 31.94 1.31 -2.25
N LEU A 521 31.06 1.35 -3.24
CA LEU A 521 30.38 0.18 -3.79
C LEU A 521 31.13 -0.47 -4.95
N ALA A 522 31.92 0.29 -5.72
CA ALA A 522 32.57 -0.19 -6.93
C ALA A 522 33.70 -1.19 -6.65
N SER A 523 33.91 -2.12 -7.59
CA SER A 523 34.95 -3.16 -7.49
C SER A 523 36.38 -2.63 -7.59
N ASP A 524 36.60 -1.54 -8.32
CA ASP A 524 37.91 -1.00 -8.73
C ASP A 524 38.39 0.20 -7.89
N THR A 525 37.63 0.62 -6.88
CA THR A 525 37.96 1.75 -5.99
C THR A 525 38.26 1.28 -4.57
N GLN A 526 38.83 2.12 -3.70
CA GLN A 526 38.90 1.84 -2.26
C GLN A 526 38.62 3.13 -1.46
N VAL A 527 37.92 2.99 -0.34
CA VAL A 527 37.65 4.08 0.61
C VAL A 527 38.63 3.95 1.79
N ALA A 528 39.10 5.09 2.32
CA ALA A 528 40.14 5.14 3.35
C ALA A 528 39.76 4.38 4.65
N GLU A 529 38.50 4.50 5.09
CA GLU A 529 37.96 3.74 6.23
C GLU A 529 36.79 2.88 5.75
N PRO A 530 36.78 1.55 6.05
CA PRO A 530 35.61 0.71 5.81
C PRO A 530 34.42 1.19 6.65
N CYS A 531 33.30 1.50 5.99
CA CYS A 531 32.09 1.97 6.64
C CYS A 531 30.84 1.47 5.93
N LEU A 532 29.69 1.59 6.58
CA LEU A 532 28.40 1.23 5.99
C LEU A 532 27.95 2.29 4.96
N PRO A 533 27.13 1.92 3.95
CA PRO A 533 26.67 2.84 2.92
C PRO A 533 26.04 4.14 3.43
N ARG A 534 25.19 4.06 4.47
CA ARG A 534 24.58 5.24 5.11
C ARG A 534 25.63 6.13 5.78
N GLN A 535 26.57 5.55 6.54
CA GLN A 535 27.64 6.29 7.21
C GLN A 535 28.49 7.03 6.17
N HIS A 536 28.86 6.36 5.08
CA HIS A 536 29.58 7.02 4.00
C HIS A 536 28.76 8.16 3.39
N TRP A 537 27.49 7.91 3.07
CA TRP A 537 26.60 8.93 2.53
C TRP A 537 26.53 10.19 3.42
N GLU A 538 26.36 10.02 4.73
CA GLU A 538 26.33 11.12 5.71
C GLU A 538 27.65 11.87 5.79
N THR A 539 28.79 11.21 5.62
CA THR A 539 30.11 11.88 5.61
C THR A 539 30.34 12.77 4.38
N LEU A 540 29.67 12.48 3.26
CA LEU A 540 29.87 13.21 1.99
C LEU A 540 29.16 14.57 1.95
N GLY A 541 28.25 14.86 2.89
CA GLY A 541 27.55 16.13 2.91
C GLY A 541 26.42 16.20 3.93
N PRO A 542 25.83 17.40 4.14
CA PRO A 542 24.75 17.57 5.11
C PRO A 542 23.54 16.69 4.79
N PRO A 543 22.66 16.43 5.78
CA PRO A 543 21.40 15.75 5.55
C PRO A 543 20.61 16.44 4.43
N GLU A 544 19.99 15.64 3.57
CA GLU A 544 19.06 16.17 2.57
C GLU A 544 17.86 16.82 3.27
N PRO A 545 17.34 17.95 2.74
CA PRO A 545 16.14 18.55 3.29
C PRO A 545 14.98 17.55 3.23
N ALA A 546 14.16 17.55 4.28
CA ALA A 546 12.95 16.75 4.33
C ALA A 546 12.07 17.02 3.08
N PRO A 547 11.49 15.97 2.47
CA PRO A 547 10.51 16.18 1.41
C PRO A 547 9.34 17.04 1.92
N PRO A 548 8.71 17.85 1.05
CA PRO A 548 7.58 18.66 1.45
C PRO A 548 6.46 17.78 2.00
N GLN A 549 5.74 18.29 3.01
CA GLN A 549 4.65 17.56 3.62
C GLN A 549 3.56 17.25 2.58
N VAL A 550 3.02 16.03 2.65
CA VAL A 550 1.89 15.64 1.80
C VAL A 550 0.72 16.61 2.01
N TRP A 551 0.13 17.10 0.92
CA TRP A 551 -1.02 17.99 0.99
C TRP A 551 -2.15 17.38 1.82
N PRO A 552 -2.95 18.18 2.54
CA PRO A 552 -4.01 17.62 3.36
C PRO A 552 -5.02 16.85 2.51
N LEU A 553 -5.58 15.78 3.09
CA LEU A 553 -6.37 14.79 2.34
C LEU A 553 -7.56 15.40 1.57
N MET A 554 -8.17 16.46 2.09
CA MET A 554 -9.29 17.12 1.42
C MET A 554 -8.86 17.82 0.13
N GLU A 555 -7.72 18.50 0.16
CA GLU A 555 -7.12 19.22 -0.96
C GLU A 555 -6.67 18.22 -2.03
N LEU A 556 -6.04 17.11 -1.64
CA LEU A 556 -5.70 16.00 -2.53
C LEU A 556 -6.94 15.45 -3.23
N LEU A 557 -7.95 15.04 -2.47
CA LEU A 557 -9.15 14.46 -3.06
C LEU A 557 -9.93 15.47 -3.91
N SER A 558 -9.93 16.76 -3.55
CA SER A 558 -10.54 17.82 -4.37
C SER A 558 -9.77 18.04 -5.68
N LEU A 559 -8.43 18.00 -5.66
CA LEU A 559 -7.58 18.09 -6.85
C LEU A 559 -7.82 16.89 -7.78
N GLY A 560 -7.72 15.67 -7.25
CA GLY A 560 -7.93 14.47 -8.05
C GLY A 560 -9.33 14.39 -8.65
N LYS A 561 -10.34 14.92 -7.95
CA LYS A 561 -11.71 15.01 -8.45
C LYS A 561 -11.82 16.00 -9.60
N LEU A 562 -11.22 17.19 -9.48
CA LEU A 562 -11.22 18.19 -10.54
C LEU A 562 -10.55 17.65 -11.81
N LEU A 563 -9.37 17.05 -11.67
CA LEU A 563 -8.63 16.43 -12.78
C LEU A 563 -9.45 15.33 -13.46
N LEU A 564 -10.14 14.50 -12.67
CA LEU A 564 -11.01 13.45 -13.21
C LEU A 564 -12.24 14.01 -13.94
N GLU A 565 -12.82 15.10 -13.45
CA GLU A 565 -13.94 15.77 -14.10
C GLU A 565 -13.53 16.37 -15.43
N ILE A 566 -12.36 17.02 -15.49
CA ILE A 566 -11.75 17.51 -16.74
C ILE A 566 -11.56 16.34 -17.71
N LEU A 567 -11.01 15.22 -17.26
CA LEU A 567 -10.83 14.02 -18.09
C LEU A 567 -12.17 13.51 -18.66
N VAL A 568 -13.19 13.34 -17.82
CA VAL A 568 -14.49 12.80 -18.26
C VAL A 568 -15.20 13.74 -19.24
N GLN A 569 -15.04 15.05 -19.11
CA GLN A 569 -15.69 16.05 -19.97
C GLN A 569 -14.97 16.21 -21.33
N SER A 570 -13.65 16.09 -21.34
CA SER A 570 -12.82 16.39 -22.52
C SER A 570 -12.71 15.21 -23.49
N VAL A 571 -12.72 13.98 -22.97
CA VAL A 571 -12.39 12.81 -23.80
C VAL A 571 -13.67 12.25 -24.43
N GLN A 572 -13.86 12.48 -25.74
CA GLN A 572 -15.07 12.12 -26.49
C GLN A 572 -14.76 11.21 -27.70
N LEU A 573 -15.68 10.31 -28.02
CA LEU A 573 -15.68 9.48 -29.22
C LEU A 573 -16.63 10.04 -30.29
N PRO A 574 -16.30 9.85 -31.58
CA PRO A 574 -17.24 10.09 -32.65
C PRO A 574 -18.43 9.10 -32.56
N PRO A 575 -19.60 9.45 -33.11
CA PRO A 575 -20.83 8.65 -33.00
C PRO A 575 -20.76 7.30 -33.71
N SER A 576 -19.90 7.20 -34.72
CA SER A 576 -19.59 5.96 -35.46
C SER A 576 -18.09 5.91 -35.71
N LEU A 577 -17.47 4.78 -35.36
CA LEU A 577 -16.07 4.51 -35.68
C LEU A 577 -15.87 4.10 -37.15
N ALA A 578 -16.94 3.78 -37.88
CA ALA A 578 -16.87 3.19 -39.22
C ALA A 578 -17.23 4.16 -40.37
N LEU A 579 -17.86 5.31 -40.11
CA LEU A 579 -18.31 6.25 -41.15
C LEU A 579 -18.21 7.72 -40.68
N PRO A 580 -17.48 8.61 -41.39
CA PRO A 580 -17.28 10.01 -40.98
C PRO A 580 -18.50 10.95 -41.11
N GLN A 581 -19.68 10.47 -41.52
CA GLN A 581 -20.77 11.33 -42.01
C GLN A 581 -22.15 10.99 -41.43
N SER A 582 -22.28 10.90 -40.11
CA SER A 582 -23.59 11.03 -39.47
C SER A 582 -23.60 12.21 -38.51
N SER A 583 -24.62 13.06 -38.61
CA SER A 583 -24.84 14.29 -37.83
C SER A 583 -25.19 14.06 -36.36
N SER A 584 -24.67 12.98 -35.76
CA SER A 584 -24.93 12.62 -34.37
C SER A 584 -23.92 13.28 -33.43
N GLN A 585 -24.33 13.55 -32.21
CA GLN A 585 -23.46 14.19 -31.21
C GLN A 585 -22.35 13.23 -30.73
N PRO A 586 -21.14 13.73 -30.47
CA PRO A 586 -20.07 12.93 -29.89
C PRO A 586 -20.46 12.39 -28.51
N VAL A 587 -19.93 11.22 -28.16
CA VAL A 587 -20.26 10.49 -26.92
C VAL A 587 -19.03 10.42 -26.01
N PRO A 588 -19.15 10.60 -24.69
CA PRO A 588 -17.98 10.60 -23.81
C PRO A 588 -17.31 9.23 -23.76
N VAL A 589 -15.97 9.19 -23.68
CA VAL A 589 -15.22 7.93 -23.50
C VAL A 589 -15.53 7.30 -22.15
N LEU A 590 -15.74 8.11 -21.11
CA LEU A 590 -15.93 7.64 -19.74
C LEU A 590 -17.34 7.96 -19.22
N TYR A 591 -18.00 6.97 -18.63
CA TYR A 591 -19.32 7.11 -18.02
C TYR A 591 -19.28 6.80 -16.54
N HIS A 592 -20.01 7.59 -15.76
CA HIS A 592 -20.20 7.32 -14.35
C HIS A 592 -21.39 6.37 -14.13
N VAL A 593 -21.15 5.22 -13.50
CA VAL A 593 -22.14 4.17 -13.28
C VAL A 593 -22.19 3.79 -11.80
N TYR A 594 -23.39 3.56 -11.26
CA TYR A 594 -23.56 3.09 -9.89
C TYR A 594 -23.82 1.58 -9.85
N THR A 595 -23.19 0.89 -8.90
CA THR A 595 -23.53 -0.51 -8.57
C THR A 595 -23.72 -0.65 -7.06
N PHE A 596 -24.57 -1.58 -6.65
CA PHE A 596 -24.74 -1.92 -5.24
C PHE A 596 -23.77 -3.03 -4.86
N ARG A 597 -23.02 -2.84 -3.78
CA ARG A 597 -22.29 -3.91 -3.09
C ARG A 597 -22.90 -4.11 -1.71
N GLY A 598 -23.68 -5.18 -1.58
CA GLY A 598 -24.59 -5.33 -0.43
C GLY A 598 -25.55 -4.14 -0.39
N ILE A 599 -25.59 -3.45 0.75
CA ILE A 599 -26.47 -2.28 0.94
C ILE A 599 -25.88 -0.95 0.46
N ARG A 600 -24.59 -0.91 0.07
CA ARG A 600 -23.89 0.34 -0.27
C ARG A 600 -23.88 0.58 -1.78
N GLN A 601 -24.36 1.74 -2.22
CA GLN A 601 -24.22 2.22 -3.59
C GLN A 601 -22.79 2.76 -3.78
N ILE A 602 -22.08 2.28 -4.80
CA ILE A 602 -20.71 2.67 -5.12
C ILE A 602 -20.66 3.12 -6.58
N GLY A 603 -20.09 4.30 -6.83
CA GLY A 603 -19.86 4.83 -8.18
C GLY A 603 -18.56 4.30 -8.80
N PHE A 604 -18.62 3.97 -10.09
CA PHE A 604 -17.51 3.49 -10.92
C PHE A 604 -17.45 4.29 -12.20
N LEU A 605 -16.23 4.52 -12.72
CA LEU A 605 -16.06 5.00 -14.09
C LEU A 605 -15.93 3.82 -15.03
N ARG A 606 -16.71 3.84 -16.11
CA ARG A 606 -16.73 2.83 -17.15
C ARG A 606 -16.35 3.42 -18.50
N PRO A 607 -15.33 2.88 -19.19
CA PRO A 607 -15.06 3.25 -20.56
C PRO A 607 -16.18 2.78 -21.47
N HIS A 608 -16.42 3.52 -22.55
CA HIS A 608 -17.34 3.17 -23.60
C HIS A 608 -16.92 1.83 -24.22
N PRO A 609 -17.85 0.88 -24.49
CA PRO A 609 -17.49 -0.40 -25.10
C PRO A 609 -16.74 -0.26 -26.44
N ALA A 610 -17.09 0.75 -27.24
CA ALA A 610 -16.41 1.00 -28.51
C ALA A 610 -14.95 1.46 -28.32
N PHE A 611 -14.63 2.16 -27.22
CA PHE A 611 -13.24 2.51 -26.91
C PHE A 611 -12.43 1.27 -26.50
N ILE A 612 -13.01 0.38 -25.71
CA ILE A 612 -12.36 -0.90 -25.36
C ILE A 612 -12.10 -1.73 -26.60
N GLN A 613 -13.09 -1.87 -27.48
CA GLN A 613 -12.91 -2.57 -28.75
C GLN A 613 -11.81 -1.93 -29.60
N LEU A 614 -11.77 -0.59 -29.68
CA LEU A 614 -10.73 0.13 -30.40
C LEU A 614 -9.32 -0.16 -29.84
N LEU A 615 -9.16 -0.21 -28.51
CA LEU A 615 -7.88 -0.56 -27.87
C LEU A 615 -7.49 -2.01 -28.17
N ASP A 616 -8.45 -2.94 -28.11
CA ASP A 616 -8.23 -4.35 -28.40
C ASP A 616 -7.85 -4.56 -29.89
N ASP A 617 -8.52 -3.86 -30.82
CA ASP A 617 -8.25 -3.89 -32.26
C ASP A 617 -6.90 -3.22 -32.61
N ALA A 618 -6.56 -2.13 -31.91
CA ALA A 618 -5.29 -1.42 -32.08
C ALA A 618 -4.10 -2.26 -31.59
N ALA A 619 -4.31 -3.14 -30.60
CA ALA A 619 -3.30 -4.06 -30.06
C ALA A 619 -1.94 -3.37 -29.89
N GLU A 620 -1.89 -2.34 -29.04
CA GLU A 620 -0.69 -1.53 -28.85
C GLU A 620 0.48 -2.39 -28.34
N PRO A 621 1.66 -2.29 -28.97
CA PRO A 621 2.81 -3.11 -28.62
C PRO A 621 3.55 -2.61 -27.38
N LEU A 622 3.29 -1.39 -26.92
CA LEU A 622 3.97 -0.75 -25.81
C LEU A 622 3.07 -0.68 -24.57
N MET A 623 3.66 -0.97 -23.41
CA MET A 623 3.09 -0.78 -22.09
C MET A 623 3.80 0.37 -21.40
N ILE A 624 3.07 1.11 -20.57
CA ILE A 624 3.59 2.27 -19.85
C ILE A 624 3.51 1.99 -18.35
N PHE A 625 4.63 2.15 -17.66
CA PHE A 625 4.76 2.03 -16.21
C PHE A 625 5.24 3.34 -15.59
N GLU A 626 4.90 3.59 -14.33
CA GLU A 626 5.56 4.66 -13.57
C GLU A 626 6.99 4.24 -13.25
N ALA A 627 7.92 5.18 -13.20
CA ALA A 627 9.32 4.90 -12.87
C ALA A 627 9.49 4.21 -11.52
N THR A 628 8.67 4.57 -10.52
CA THR A 628 8.68 3.97 -9.17
C THR A 628 8.06 2.58 -9.08
N ASP A 629 7.32 2.16 -10.12
CA ASP A 629 6.76 0.80 -10.20
C ASP A 629 7.78 -0.21 -10.77
N MET A 630 8.91 0.27 -11.30
CA MET A 630 9.97 -0.53 -11.91
C MET A 630 11.19 -0.66 -10.99
N PRO A 631 11.97 -1.76 -11.10
CA PRO A 631 13.27 -1.88 -10.44
C PRO A 631 14.23 -0.74 -10.84
N MET A 632 15.11 -0.35 -9.93
CA MET A 632 16.11 0.70 -10.19
C MET A 632 17.24 0.15 -11.05
N LEU A 633 17.75 0.98 -11.96
CA LEU A 633 18.88 0.65 -12.83
C LEU A 633 20.23 1.03 -12.21
N CYS A 634 20.28 1.55 -10.99
CA CYS A 634 21.48 1.80 -10.22
C CYS A 634 21.25 1.42 -8.74
N PRO A 635 22.31 1.31 -7.91
CA PRO A 635 22.14 1.14 -6.48
C PRO A 635 21.22 2.21 -5.86
N PRO A 636 20.26 1.86 -5.00
CA PRO A 636 19.35 2.83 -4.39
C PRO A 636 20.07 3.86 -3.53
N LEU A 637 19.42 4.99 -3.26
CA LEU A 637 19.88 5.90 -2.20
C LEU A 637 19.84 5.17 -0.85
N PRO A 638 20.92 5.23 -0.06
CA PRO A 638 20.90 4.67 1.29
C PRO A 638 19.85 5.40 2.13
N TRP A 639 19.15 4.64 2.97
CA TRP A 639 18.22 5.21 3.92
C TRP A 639 18.99 6.01 4.98
N ALA A 640 18.83 7.33 4.99
CA ALA A 640 19.47 8.23 5.94
C ALA A 640 18.49 8.72 7.02
N SER A 641 17.18 8.69 6.75
CA SER A 641 16.14 9.07 7.70
C SER A 641 14.82 8.34 7.40
N SER A 642 13.77 8.63 8.17
CA SER A 642 12.40 8.14 7.91
C SER A 642 11.81 8.64 6.59
N GLN A 643 12.42 9.65 5.96
CA GLN A 643 11.92 10.35 4.78
C GLN A 643 12.91 10.43 3.60
N SER A 644 14.19 10.06 3.80
CA SER A 644 15.23 10.04 2.77
C SER A 644 15.82 8.63 2.60
N GLY A 645 15.70 8.08 1.38
CA GLY A 645 16.15 6.75 0.98
C GLY A 645 15.29 6.15 -0.13
N GLY A 646 15.79 5.09 -0.79
CA GLY A 646 15.07 4.42 -1.88
C GLY A 646 15.40 4.99 -3.25
N PHE A 647 14.42 5.58 -3.94
CA PHE A 647 14.59 6.19 -5.28
C PHE A 647 15.44 7.48 -5.24
N LEU A 648 15.96 7.92 -6.39
CA LEU A 648 16.84 9.09 -6.48
C LEU A 648 16.08 10.41 -6.24
N LEU A 649 14.94 10.57 -6.91
CA LEU A 649 14.15 11.80 -6.91
C LEU A 649 12.80 11.60 -6.24
N SER A 650 12.17 10.44 -6.47
CA SER A 650 10.83 10.18 -5.94
C SER A 650 10.86 9.90 -4.43
N PRO A 651 10.04 10.59 -3.62
CA PRO A 651 10.03 10.37 -2.17
C PRO A 651 9.48 8.99 -1.84
N THR A 652 10.17 8.28 -0.96
CA THR A 652 9.77 6.94 -0.50
C THR A 652 9.55 6.98 1.00
N LYS A 653 8.40 6.51 1.46
CA LYS A 653 8.15 6.36 2.90
C LYS A 653 8.92 5.15 3.43
N LEU A 654 9.62 5.33 4.55
CA LEU A 654 10.24 4.22 5.27
C LEU A 654 9.19 3.17 5.66
N MET A 655 8.08 3.60 6.29
CA MET A 655 6.97 2.73 6.66
C MET A 655 5.78 2.89 5.70
N ARG A 656 5.35 1.76 5.12
CA ARG A 656 4.09 1.64 4.37
C ARG A 656 2.93 1.84 5.34
N SER A 657 2.26 2.99 5.21
CA SER A 657 1.01 3.26 5.90
C SER A 657 -0.14 3.35 4.89
N VAL A 658 -1.35 3.03 5.36
CA VAL A 658 -2.56 3.31 4.58
C VAL A 658 -2.70 4.82 4.45
N ASP A 659 -3.02 5.29 3.25
CA ASP A 659 -3.16 6.72 2.94
C ASP A 659 -4.01 7.46 3.98
N GLY A 660 -3.45 8.54 4.53
CA GLY A 660 -4.04 9.35 5.60
C GLY A 660 -3.60 8.99 7.03
N SER A 661 -2.78 7.96 7.24
CA SER A 661 -2.15 7.69 8.53
C SER A 661 -0.85 8.50 8.68
N LEU A 662 -0.91 9.59 9.45
CA LEU A 662 0.25 10.42 9.82
C LEU A 662 0.86 10.03 11.17
N GLN A 663 0.11 9.30 11.99
CA GLN A 663 0.49 9.01 13.38
C GLN A 663 1.85 8.30 13.48
N HIS A 664 2.09 7.32 12.61
CA HIS A 664 3.35 6.58 12.61
C HIS A 664 4.51 7.41 12.05
N GLN A 665 4.27 8.17 10.98
CA GLN A 665 5.30 9.05 10.43
C GLN A 665 5.75 10.09 11.46
N ASN A 666 4.80 10.76 12.11
CA ASN A 666 5.11 11.73 13.17
C ASN A 666 5.88 11.08 14.35
N LEU A 667 5.57 9.83 14.67
CA LEU A 667 6.29 9.08 15.70
C LEU A 667 7.74 8.77 15.28
N LEU A 668 7.98 8.45 14.01
CA LEU A 668 9.33 8.24 13.47
C LEU A 668 10.14 9.54 13.41
N ASP A 669 9.51 10.63 12.97
CA ASP A 669 10.18 11.92 12.81
C ASP A 669 10.58 12.55 14.16
N SER A 670 9.85 12.24 15.22
CA SER A 670 10.18 12.64 16.60
C SER A 670 11.08 11.65 17.36
N TRP A 671 11.42 10.51 16.75
CA TRP A 671 12.22 9.47 17.38
C TRP A 671 13.72 9.80 17.27
N PRO A 672 14.56 9.42 18.25
CA PRO A 672 16.00 9.63 18.14
C PRO A 672 16.58 8.96 16.87
N PRO A 673 17.33 9.68 16.02
CA PRO A 673 17.82 9.12 14.75
C PRO A 673 18.67 7.86 14.92
N THR A 674 19.48 7.83 15.98
CA THR A 674 20.38 6.71 16.30
C THR A 674 19.62 5.41 16.53
N GLU A 675 18.41 5.46 17.10
CA GLU A 675 17.57 4.28 17.36
C GLU A 675 17.04 3.63 16.08
N LEU A 676 16.99 4.36 14.96
CA LEU A 676 16.55 3.81 13.67
C LEU A 676 17.68 3.23 12.81
N HIS A 677 18.95 3.47 13.17
CA HIS A 677 20.10 3.09 12.35
C HIS A 677 20.07 1.63 11.89
N GLY A 678 19.75 0.68 12.78
CA GLY A 678 19.70 -0.74 12.42
C GLY A 678 18.69 -1.05 11.32
N ALA A 679 17.52 -0.41 11.35
CA ALA A 679 16.49 -0.56 10.32
C ALA A 679 16.91 0.10 8.99
N LEU A 680 17.43 1.32 9.06
CA LEU A 680 17.89 2.09 7.89
C LEU A 680 19.02 1.35 7.14
N ASP A 681 20.03 0.87 7.89
CA ASP A 681 21.16 0.13 7.33
C ASP A 681 20.73 -1.22 6.75
N THR A 682 19.78 -1.92 7.39
CA THR A 682 19.24 -3.18 6.85
C THR A 682 18.49 -2.94 5.52
N LEU A 683 17.60 -1.96 5.46
CA LEU A 683 16.84 -1.70 4.22
C LEU A 683 17.75 -1.24 3.09
N THR A 684 18.81 -0.50 3.42
CA THR A 684 19.88 -0.13 2.48
C THR A 684 20.61 -1.36 1.96
N GLN A 685 20.99 -2.29 2.83
CA GLN A 685 21.63 -3.54 2.44
C GLN A 685 20.75 -4.39 1.54
N LEU A 686 19.47 -4.58 1.89
CA LEU A 686 18.51 -5.32 1.08
C LEU A 686 18.31 -4.67 -0.29
N GLY A 687 18.32 -3.32 -0.34
CA GLY A 687 18.24 -2.53 -1.56
C GLY A 687 19.48 -2.63 -2.45
N ASN A 688 20.68 -2.74 -1.85
CA ASN A 688 21.96 -2.83 -2.55
C ASN A 688 22.24 -4.20 -3.18
N CYS A 689 21.41 -5.21 -2.93
CA CYS A 689 21.49 -6.49 -3.63
C CYS A 689 21.20 -6.30 -5.14
N ALA A 690 22.21 -6.58 -5.97
CA ALA A 690 22.10 -6.52 -7.42
C ALA A 690 21.48 -7.81 -7.99
N TRP A 691 20.47 -7.66 -8.84
CA TRP A 691 19.71 -8.74 -9.46
C TRP A 691 19.88 -8.75 -10.98
N ARG A 692 19.71 -9.93 -11.58
CA ARG A 692 19.55 -10.10 -13.03
C ARG A 692 18.46 -11.12 -13.34
N VAL A 693 18.01 -11.13 -14.59
CA VAL A 693 16.99 -12.08 -15.05
C VAL A 693 17.63 -13.39 -15.50
N ASN A 694 17.10 -14.53 -15.05
CA ASN A 694 17.46 -15.83 -15.61
C ASN A 694 16.87 -15.98 -17.03
N GLY A 695 17.71 -15.75 -18.04
CA GLY A 695 17.28 -15.74 -19.44
C GLY A 695 16.74 -17.09 -19.94
N ARG A 696 17.30 -18.21 -19.47
CA ARG A 696 16.87 -19.56 -19.89
C ARG A 696 15.47 -19.88 -19.40
N VAL A 697 15.17 -19.55 -18.15
CA VAL A 697 13.82 -19.70 -17.59
C VAL A 697 12.86 -18.74 -18.29
N LEU A 698 13.26 -17.49 -18.51
CA LEU A 698 12.42 -16.51 -19.21
C LEU A 698 12.00 -16.97 -20.60
N ASP A 699 12.91 -17.57 -21.38
CA ASP A 699 12.58 -18.07 -22.74
C ASP A 699 11.49 -19.13 -22.72
N LEU A 700 11.60 -20.12 -21.84
CA LEU A 700 10.60 -21.18 -21.69
C LEU A 700 9.25 -20.61 -21.24
N VAL A 701 9.28 -19.67 -20.29
CA VAL A 701 8.07 -19.01 -19.80
C VAL A 701 7.41 -18.23 -20.92
N LEU A 702 8.17 -17.48 -21.72
CA LEU A 702 7.66 -16.73 -22.86
C LEU A 702 7.10 -17.63 -23.95
N GLU A 703 7.74 -18.77 -24.23
CA GLU A 703 7.25 -19.77 -25.18
C GLU A 703 5.89 -20.32 -24.73
N ILE A 704 5.78 -20.75 -23.47
CA ILE A 704 4.52 -21.26 -22.90
C ILE A 704 3.46 -20.15 -22.87
N PHE A 705 3.84 -18.94 -22.46
CA PHE A 705 2.95 -17.80 -22.36
C PHE A 705 2.38 -17.42 -23.73
N ARG A 706 3.21 -17.24 -24.77
CA ARG A 706 2.77 -16.86 -26.13
C ARG A 706 1.92 -17.91 -26.83
N ASN A 707 1.98 -19.16 -26.38
CA ASN A 707 1.13 -20.25 -26.83
C ASN A 707 -0.16 -20.31 -25.99
N LYS A 708 -0.51 -21.49 -25.45
CA LYS A 708 -1.77 -21.71 -24.69
C LYS A 708 -1.66 -21.38 -23.20
N GLY A 709 -0.50 -20.95 -22.71
CA GLY A 709 -0.21 -20.93 -21.28
C GLY A 709 -0.15 -22.35 -20.68
N CYS A 710 0.06 -22.42 -19.37
CA CYS A 710 0.04 -23.66 -18.60
C CYS A 710 -0.38 -23.36 -17.15
N ALA A 711 -1.68 -23.54 -16.85
CA ALA A 711 -2.22 -23.27 -15.51
C ALA A 711 -1.53 -24.13 -14.42
N ARG A 712 -1.12 -25.36 -14.75
CA ARG A 712 -0.38 -26.26 -13.84
C ARG A 712 0.94 -25.65 -13.37
N LEU A 713 1.66 -24.98 -14.27
CA LEU A 713 2.92 -24.29 -13.99
C LEU A 713 2.74 -22.82 -13.60
N GLY A 714 1.50 -22.38 -13.33
CA GLY A 714 1.23 -20.99 -12.98
C GLY A 714 1.47 -19.98 -14.10
N VAL A 715 1.55 -20.42 -15.37
CA VAL A 715 1.59 -19.55 -16.56
C VAL A 715 0.16 -19.35 -17.06
N PRO A 716 -0.46 -18.16 -16.91
CA PRO A 716 -1.88 -18.00 -17.18
C PRO A 716 -2.24 -18.22 -18.66
N PRO A 717 -3.35 -18.88 -19.00
CA PRO A 717 -3.78 -19.06 -20.40
C PRO A 717 -4.28 -17.74 -21.03
N PRO A 718 -4.25 -17.61 -22.37
CA PRO A 718 -4.92 -16.53 -23.07
C PRO A 718 -6.45 -16.70 -23.03
N ALA A 719 -7.18 -15.64 -23.42
CA ALA A 719 -8.65 -15.63 -23.41
C ALA A 719 -9.28 -16.70 -24.32
N SER A 720 -8.55 -17.17 -25.35
CA SER A 720 -9.01 -18.22 -26.26
C SER A 720 -9.25 -19.57 -25.57
N GLU A 721 -8.58 -19.82 -24.45
CA GLU A 721 -8.70 -21.06 -23.66
C GLU A 721 -9.75 -20.94 -22.53
N ALA A 722 -10.45 -19.80 -22.43
CA ALA A 722 -11.48 -19.61 -21.41
C ALA A 722 -12.73 -20.48 -21.70
N PRO A 723 -13.42 -20.99 -20.65
CA PRO A 723 -14.63 -21.79 -20.83
C PRO A 723 -15.72 -20.94 -21.49
N ARG A 724 -16.33 -21.48 -22.55
CA ARG A 724 -17.42 -20.82 -23.27
C ARG A 724 -18.76 -21.17 -22.60
N PRO A 725 -19.69 -20.21 -22.48
CA PRO A 725 -21.03 -20.53 -22.01
C PRO A 725 -21.72 -21.48 -23.02
N PRO A 726 -22.60 -22.39 -22.56
CA PRO A 726 -23.40 -23.20 -23.46
C PRO A 726 -24.22 -22.30 -24.40
N LEU A 727 -24.13 -22.56 -25.70
CA LEU A 727 -24.80 -21.81 -26.77
C LEU A 727 -26.27 -22.19 -26.97
N GLU A 728 -26.78 -23.15 -26.20
CA GLU A 728 -28.15 -23.64 -26.36
C GLU A 728 -29.16 -22.55 -25.98
N ASP A 729 -29.89 -22.05 -26.98
CA ASP A 729 -31.10 -21.27 -26.76
C ASP A 729 -32.11 -22.16 -26.03
N LEU A 730 -32.34 -21.87 -24.74
CA LEU A 730 -33.32 -22.60 -23.95
C LEU A 730 -34.69 -22.48 -24.63
N PRO A 731 -35.40 -23.60 -24.88
CA PRO A 731 -36.76 -23.53 -25.37
C PRO A 731 -37.63 -22.71 -24.39
N PRO A 732 -38.60 -21.92 -24.88
CA PRO A 732 -39.40 -21.02 -24.03
C PRO A 732 -40.05 -21.74 -22.82
N ASN A 733 -40.35 -23.03 -22.99
CA ASN A 733 -40.99 -23.92 -22.02
C ASN A 733 -40.01 -24.61 -21.04
N ALA A 734 -38.73 -24.24 -21.01
CA ALA A 734 -37.77 -24.84 -20.08
C ALA A 734 -38.13 -24.57 -18.61
N SER A 735 -37.93 -25.58 -17.76
CA SER A 735 -38.25 -25.52 -16.33
C SER A 735 -37.47 -24.40 -15.61
N PRO A 736 -38.04 -23.78 -14.54
CA PRO A 736 -37.34 -22.78 -13.75
C PRO A 736 -36.00 -23.28 -13.19
N HIS A 737 -35.94 -24.56 -12.81
CA HIS A 737 -34.72 -25.21 -12.32
C HIS A 737 -33.62 -25.24 -13.40
N ARG A 738 -33.94 -25.66 -14.64
CA ARG A 738 -32.96 -25.69 -15.73
C ARG A 738 -32.49 -24.30 -16.14
N LYS A 739 -33.38 -23.30 -16.09
CA LYS A 739 -33.04 -21.88 -16.29
C LYS A 739 -32.08 -21.37 -15.20
N ALA A 740 -32.27 -21.76 -13.95
CA ALA A 740 -31.37 -21.40 -12.84
C ALA A 740 -30.00 -22.09 -12.97
N GLU A 741 -29.99 -23.37 -13.32
CA GLU A 741 -28.76 -24.15 -13.56
C GLU A 741 -27.91 -23.55 -14.68
N LEU A 742 -28.51 -23.25 -15.84
CA LEU A 742 -27.78 -22.60 -16.95
C LEU A 742 -27.26 -21.22 -16.55
N ARG A 743 -28.04 -20.42 -15.81
CA ARG A 743 -27.56 -19.11 -15.31
C ARG A 743 -26.35 -19.27 -14.38
N GLN A 744 -26.35 -20.28 -13.53
CA GLN A 744 -25.24 -20.58 -12.62
C GLN A 744 -24.00 -21.01 -13.40
N GLU A 745 -24.17 -21.84 -14.44
CA GLU A 745 -23.11 -22.27 -15.34
C GLU A 745 -22.51 -21.09 -16.11
N VAL A 746 -23.34 -20.25 -16.74
CA VAL A 746 -22.91 -19.03 -17.44
C VAL A 746 -22.18 -18.09 -16.48
N ALA A 747 -22.69 -17.89 -15.27
CA ALA A 747 -22.04 -17.06 -14.25
C ALA A 747 -20.67 -17.63 -13.84
N SER A 748 -20.55 -18.96 -13.76
CA SER A 748 -19.30 -19.67 -13.48
C SER A 748 -18.29 -19.48 -14.62
N CYS A 749 -18.67 -19.71 -15.88
CA CYS A 749 -17.80 -19.51 -17.04
C CYS A 749 -17.29 -18.06 -17.12
N LEU A 750 -18.19 -17.08 -16.96
CA LEU A 750 -17.82 -15.66 -16.94
C LEU A 750 -16.94 -15.29 -15.74
N LYS A 751 -17.08 -15.95 -14.59
CA LYS A 751 -16.19 -15.76 -13.43
C LYS A 751 -14.79 -16.28 -13.77
N ILE A 752 -14.67 -17.50 -14.28
CA ILE A 752 -13.39 -18.12 -14.63
C ILE A 752 -12.66 -17.29 -15.69
N ALA A 753 -13.36 -16.88 -16.76
CA ALA A 753 -12.77 -16.04 -17.81
C ALA A 753 -12.20 -14.72 -17.26
N ARG A 754 -12.89 -14.08 -16.31
CA ARG A 754 -12.42 -12.85 -15.64
C ARG A 754 -11.18 -13.10 -14.77
N GLU A 755 -11.17 -14.18 -14.00
CA GLU A 755 -10.04 -14.56 -13.17
C GLU A 755 -8.80 -14.89 -14.03
N MET A 756 -8.98 -15.63 -15.12
CA MET A 756 -7.93 -15.93 -16.10
C MET A 756 -7.34 -14.65 -16.71
N HIS A 757 -8.19 -13.73 -17.17
CA HIS A 757 -7.73 -12.46 -17.72
C HIS A 757 -6.93 -11.63 -16.70
N GLY A 758 -7.40 -11.57 -15.45
CA GLY A 758 -6.71 -10.87 -14.37
C GLY A 758 -5.31 -11.43 -14.12
N LEU A 759 -5.19 -12.76 -14.02
CA LEU A 759 -3.90 -13.44 -13.87
C LEU A 759 -2.99 -13.23 -15.07
N ARG A 760 -3.53 -13.31 -16.30
CA ARG A 760 -2.77 -13.09 -17.55
C ARG A 760 -2.17 -11.69 -17.62
N ARG A 761 -2.94 -10.65 -17.27
CA ARG A 761 -2.44 -9.27 -17.22
C ARG A 761 -1.39 -9.06 -16.13
N GLU A 762 -1.57 -9.66 -14.96
CA GLU A 762 -0.57 -9.62 -13.89
C GLU A 762 0.74 -10.28 -14.32
N ALA A 763 0.67 -11.44 -14.98
CA ALA A 763 1.84 -12.10 -15.54
C ALA A 763 2.49 -11.25 -16.65
N LEU A 764 1.71 -10.65 -17.55
CA LEU A 764 2.22 -9.78 -18.61
C LEU A 764 3.10 -8.63 -18.06
N TYR A 765 2.65 -7.97 -16.99
CA TYR A 765 3.41 -6.89 -16.36
C TYR A 765 4.67 -7.36 -15.63
N ARG A 766 4.69 -8.63 -15.22
CA ARG A 766 5.81 -9.24 -14.50
C ARG A 766 6.89 -9.75 -15.43
N LEU A 767 6.57 -10.08 -16.68
CA LEU A 767 7.52 -10.67 -17.62
C LEU A 767 8.62 -9.64 -17.94
N ALA A 768 9.76 -9.83 -17.29
CA ALA A 768 10.88 -8.90 -17.22
C ALA A 768 11.74 -8.88 -18.50
N GLN A 769 11.14 -9.05 -19.67
CA GLN A 769 11.87 -9.05 -20.96
C GLN A 769 12.67 -7.75 -21.15
N HIS A 770 12.16 -6.62 -20.67
CA HIS A 770 12.86 -5.34 -20.69
C HIS A 770 14.15 -5.32 -19.85
N LEU A 771 14.19 -6.07 -18.75
CA LEU A 771 15.33 -6.14 -17.83
C LEU A 771 16.29 -7.31 -18.15
N ARG A 772 16.04 -8.06 -19.23
CA ARG A 772 16.74 -9.32 -19.55
C ARG A 772 18.26 -9.21 -19.57
N HIS A 773 18.78 -8.10 -20.10
CA HIS A 773 20.22 -7.86 -20.26
C HIS A 773 20.74 -6.76 -19.33
N GLN A 774 19.97 -6.42 -18.29
CA GLN A 774 20.28 -5.34 -17.36
C GLN A 774 20.50 -5.90 -15.95
N VAL A 775 21.41 -5.27 -15.21
CA VAL A 775 21.50 -5.42 -13.77
C VAL A 775 20.60 -4.37 -13.13
N PHE A 776 19.81 -4.77 -12.15
CA PHE A 776 18.87 -3.88 -11.47
C PHE A 776 18.84 -4.13 -9.95
N TRP A 777 18.28 -3.18 -9.22
CA TRP A 777 18.16 -3.18 -7.77
C TRP A 777 16.71 -2.99 -7.34
N LEU A 778 16.40 -3.55 -6.17
CA LEU A 778 15.06 -3.51 -5.59
C LEU A 778 15.12 -2.70 -4.29
N PRO A 779 14.88 -1.38 -4.30
CA PRO A 779 14.81 -0.61 -3.07
C PRO A 779 13.75 -1.21 -2.13
N HIS A 780 14.07 -1.32 -0.84
CA HIS A 780 13.17 -1.87 0.17
C HIS A 780 12.62 -0.77 1.08
N ASN A 781 11.40 -0.99 1.57
CA ASN A 781 10.79 -0.28 2.68
C ASN A 781 10.21 -1.30 3.68
N MET A 782 9.48 -0.85 4.69
CA MET A 782 8.93 -1.70 5.74
C MET A 782 7.44 -1.46 5.97
N ASP A 783 6.69 -2.42 6.50
CA ASP A 783 5.34 -2.17 7.03
C ASP A 783 5.40 -1.60 8.45
N PHE A 784 4.24 -1.20 9.00
CA PHE A 784 4.15 -0.65 10.35
C PHE A 784 4.64 -1.61 11.46
N ARG A 785 4.94 -2.88 11.17
CA ARG A 785 5.36 -3.90 12.14
C ARG A 785 6.85 -4.18 12.05
N GLY A 786 7.55 -3.66 11.06
CA GLY A 786 8.96 -3.96 10.83
C GLY A 786 9.26 -4.66 9.51
N ARG A 787 8.31 -5.44 8.97
CA ARG A 787 8.61 -6.40 7.89
C ARG A 787 8.99 -5.68 6.61
N SER A 788 10.11 -6.09 6.00
CA SER A 788 10.63 -5.49 4.79
C SER A 788 9.90 -5.97 3.52
N TYR A 789 9.79 -5.07 2.54
CA TYR A 789 9.17 -5.31 1.23
C TYR A 789 9.86 -4.49 0.14
N PRO A 790 10.10 -5.05 -1.07
CA PRO A 790 10.54 -4.28 -2.24
C PRO A 790 9.51 -3.23 -2.63
N CYS A 791 9.95 -2.01 -2.90
CA CYS A 791 9.09 -0.91 -3.37
C CYS A 791 8.43 -1.24 -4.73
N PRO A 792 9.15 -1.73 -5.75
CA PRO A 792 8.55 -2.09 -7.04
C PRO A 792 7.55 -3.26 -6.89
N PRO A 793 6.26 -3.09 -7.25
CA PRO A 793 5.22 -4.07 -6.93
C PRO A 793 5.09 -5.21 -7.94
N HIS A 794 5.55 -5.03 -9.18
CA HIS A 794 5.25 -5.96 -10.28
C HIS A 794 6.21 -7.14 -10.39
N PHE A 795 7.52 -6.85 -10.39
CA PHE A 795 8.59 -7.83 -10.55
C PHE A 795 9.58 -7.74 -9.39
N ASN A 796 9.54 -8.71 -8.48
CA ASN A 796 10.38 -8.80 -7.28
C ASN A 796 10.42 -10.24 -6.74
N HIS A 797 11.37 -10.51 -5.85
CA HIS A 797 11.63 -11.84 -5.26
C HIS A 797 10.60 -12.28 -4.21
N LEU A 798 9.72 -11.40 -3.76
CA LEU A 798 8.60 -11.75 -2.87
C LEU A 798 7.42 -12.40 -3.63
N GLY A 799 7.47 -12.41 -4.96
CA GLY A 799 6.43 -12.96 -5.83
C GLY A 799 6.26 -14.48 -5.76
N SER A 800 5.50 -15.02 -6.73
CA SER A 800 5.26 -16.46 -6.90
C SER A 800 6.53 -17.23 -7.26
N ASP A 801 6.47 -18.57 -7.25
CA ASP A 801 7.53 -19.47 -7.75
C ASP A 801 8.13 -18.99 -9.08
N LEU A 802 7.27 -18.72 -10.07
CA LEU A 802 7.68 -18.15 -11.36
C LEU A 802 8.47 -16.83 -11.24
N ALA A 803 8.07 -15.92 -10.34
CA ALA A 803 8.74 -14.64 -10.16
C ALA A 803 10.14 -14.82 -9.56
N ARG A 804 10.28 -15.77 -8.61
CA ARG A 804 11.54 -16.10 -7.96
C ARG A 804 12.51 -16.79 -8.91
N ALA A 805 12.03 -17.75 -9.71
CA ALA A 805 12.84 -18.48 -10.67
C ALA A 805 13.40 -17.59 -11.81
N LEU A 806 12.74 -16.46 -12.09
CA LEU A 806 13.23 -15.47 -13.04
C LEU A 806 14.36 -14.61 -12.48
N LEU A 807 14.61 -14.65 -11.16
CA LEU A 807 15.56 -13.79 -10.48
C LEU A 807 16.76 -14.58 -9.97
N GLU A 808 17.97 -14.09 -10.25
CA GLU A 808 19.21 -14.59 -9.68
C GLU A 808 20.12 -13.41 -9.31
N PHE A 809 21.11 -13.65 -8.45
CA PHE A 809 22.05 -12.59 -8.08
C PHE A 809 22.86 -12.18 -9.30
N ALA A 810 22.98 -10.87 -9.54
CA ALA A 810 23.82 -10.37 -10.64
C ALA A 810 25.29 -10.71 -10.42
N GLU A 811 25.74 -10.56 -9.16
CA GLU A 811 27.05 -11.01 -8.70
C GLU A 811 27.03 -12.50 -8.38
N GLY A 812 27.97 -13.24 -8.95
CA GLY A 812 28.14 -14.67 -8.66
C GLY A 812 29.29 -14.91 -7.70
N ARG A 813 29.25 -16.03 -6.98
CA ARG A 813 30.34 -16.47 -6.10
C ARG A 813 30.79 -17.89 -6.44
N PRO A 814 32.10 -18.20 -6.37
CA PRO A 814 32.58 -19.57 -6.50
C PRO A 814 31.92 -20.49 -5.46
N LEU A 815 31.52 -21.70 -5.85
CA LEU A 815 30.85 -22.64 -4.97
C LEU A 815 31.71 -23.08 -3.77
N GLY A 816 33.03 -23.13 -3.95
CA GLY A 816 33.94 -23.68 -2.96
C GLY A 816 33.68 -25.16 -2.67
N PRO A 817 34.17 -25.68 -1.53
CA PRO A 817 34.16 -27.12 -1.25
C PRO A 817 32.76 -27.69 -0.97
N HIS A 818 31.80 -26.85 -0.54
CA HIS A 818 30.49 -27.30 -0.10
C HIS A 818 29.32 -26.70 -0.88
N GLY A 819 29.55 -25.73 -1.77
CA GLY A 819 28.48 -25.03 -2.48
C GLY A 819 27.66 -25.96 -3.38
N LEU A 820 28.29 -26.94 -4.04
CA LEU A 820 27.58 -27.92 -4.87
C LEU A 820 26.62 -28.79 -4.04
N ASP A 821 27.01 -29.18 -2.83
CA ASP A 821 26.16 -29.96 -1.95
C ASP A 821 24.95 -29.13 -1.47
N TRP A 822 25.16 -27.85 -1.15
CA TRP A 822 24.07 -26.94 -0.81
C TRP A 822 23.11 -26.69 -1.98
N LEU A 823 23.61 -26.58 -3.21
CA LEU A 823 22.76 -26.53 -4.41
C LEU A 823 21.88 -27.78 -4.52
N LYS A 824 22.47 -28.98 -4.37
CA LYS A 824 21.73 -30.25 -4.42
C LYS A 824 20.70 -30.37 -3.31
N ILE A 825 21.04 -29.99 -2.08
CA ILE A 825 20.10 -29.97 -0.95
C ILE A 825 18.96 -29.00 -1.24
N HIS A 826 19.27 -27.80 -1.73
CA HIS A 826 18.30 -26.79 -2.09
C HIS A 826 17.33 -27.27 -3.18
N LEU A 827 17.86 -27.92 -4.22
CA LEU A 827 17.07 -28.56 -5.27
C LEU A 827 16.04 -29.53 -4.67
N ILE A 828 16.47 -30.42 -3.78
CA ILE A 828 15.55 -31.37 -3.13
C ILE A 828 14.56 -30.65 -2.21
N ASN A 829 14.95 -29.58 -1.52
CA ASN A 829 14.01 -28.78 -0.73
C ASN A 829 12.88 -28.21 -1.60
N LEU A 830 13.18 -27.69 -2.79
CA LEU A 830 12.23 -27.12 -3.74
C LEU A 830 11.26 -28.16 -4.33
N THR A 831 11.70 -29.41 -4.50
CA THR A 831 10.78 -30.48 -4.94
C THR A 831 9.65 -30.75 -3.95
N GLY A 832 9.87 -30.42 -2.68
CA GLY A 832 8.97 -30.75 -1.58
C GLY A 832 8.99 -32.22 -1.15
N VAL A 833 9.84 -33.06 -1.76
CA VAL A 833 10.07 -34.43 -1.30
C VAL A 833 11.08 -34.46 -0.15
N LYS A 834 11.12 -35.55 0.62
CA LYS A 834 12.11 -35.76 1.70
C LYS A 834 12.14 -34.66 2.80
N LYS A 835 11.06 -33.89 2.98
CA LYS A 835 10.94 -32.84 4.03
C LYS A 835 11.19 -33.34 5.45
N ARG A 836 10.90 -34.61 5.73
CA ARG A 836 11.09 -35.24 7.05
C ARG A 836 12.46 -35.90 7.22
N GLU A 837 13.28 -35.90 6.18
CA GLU A 837 14.59 -36.53 6.19
C GLU A 837 15.70 -35.53 6.48
N SER A 838 16.84 -36.06 6.90
CA SER A 838 18.03 -35.29 7.21
C SER A 838 18.71 -34.71 5.97
N LEU A 839 19.54 -33.67 6.14
CA LEU A 839 20.27 -33.06 5.01
C LEU A 839 21.13 -34.06 4.24
N ARG A 840 21.73 -35.04 4.94
CA ARG A 840 22.53 -36.12 4.31
C ARG A 840 21.69 -37.00 3.39
N VAL A 841 20.47 -37.34 3.81
CA VAL A 841 19.54 -38.15 2.99
C VAL A 841 19.03 -37.34 1.79
N ARG A 842 18.79 -36.03 1.96
CA ARG A 842 18.42 -35.15 0.84
C ARG A 842 19.55 -35.08 -0.20
N LEU A 843 20.79 -34.88 0.24
CA LEU A 843 21.97 -34.88 -0.64
C LEU A 843 22.15 -36.23 -1.36
N ALA A 844 22.05 -37.34 -0.62
CA ALA A 844 22.13 -38.68 -1.21
C ALA A 844 21.04 -38.89 -2.28
N PHE A 845 19.80 -38.46 -1.98
CA PHE A 845 18.70 -38.54 -2.93
C PHE A 845 18.95 -37.70 -4.19
N ALA A 846 19.48 -36.48 -4.05
CA ALA A 846 19.87 -35.65 -5.20
C ALA A 846 20.87 -36.37 -6.12
N ASN A 847 21.84 -37.08 -5.55
CA ASN A 847 22.79 -37.87 -6.33
C ASN A 847 22.13 -39.08 -7.02
N THR A 848 21.10 -39.68 -6.42
CA THR A 848 20.36 -40.80 -7.06
C THR A 848 19.51 -40.36 -8.24
N VAL A 849 18.98 -39.13 -8.22
CA VAL A 849 18.13 -38.59 -9.30
C VAL A 849 18.90 -37.63 -10.22
N MET A 850 20.23 -37.73 -10.26
CA MET A 850 21.08 -36.82 -11.06
C MET A 850 20.72 -36.86 -12.55
N ASP A 851 20.38 -38.02 -13.09
CA ASP A 851 19.98 -38.13 -14.49
C ASP A 851 18.70 -37.36 -14.81
N ASP A 852 17.73 -37.33 -13.88
CA ASP A 852 16.48 -36.55 -14.02
C ASP A 852 16.72 -35.05 -13.87
N ILE A 853 17.68 -34.67 -13.01
CA ILE A 853 18.14 -33.29 -12.87
C ILE A 853 18.77 -32.80 -14.17
N LEU A 854 19.68 -33.58 -14.76
CA LEU A 854 20.35 -33.23 -16.01
C LEU A 854 19.38 -33.22 -17.21
N ASP A 855 18.49 -34.22 -17.31
CA ASP A 855 17.43 -34.26 -18.34
C ASP A 855 16.50 -33.04 -18.25
N SER A 856 16.09 -32.67 -17.02
CA SER A 856 15.26 -31.49 -16.79
C SER A 856 15.97 -30.19 -17.19
N ALA A 857 17.29 -30.11 -16.99
CA ALA A 857 18.09 -28.95 -17.36
C ALA A 857 18.32 -28.82 -18.88
N ASP A 858 18.46 -29.95 -19.58
CA ASP A 858 18.78 -30.00 -21.01
C ASP A 858 17.54 -29.93 -21.90
N GLN A 859 16.48 -30.66 -21.51
CA GLN A 859 15.26 -30.82 -22.29
C GLN A 859 13.99 -30.56 -21.45
N PRO A 860 13.79 -29.33 -20.93
CA PRO A 860 12.76 -29.03 -19.94
C PRO A 860 11.33 -29.38 -20.40
N MET A 861 11.04 -29.20 -21.70
CA MET A 861 9.70 -29.37 -22.28
C MET A 861 9.53 -30.65 -23.12
N THR A 862 10.62 -31.35 -23.44
CA THR A 862 10.62 -32.53 -24.33
C THR A 862 11.13 -33.82 -23.67
N GLY A 863 11.90 -33.71 -22.59
CA GLY A 863 12.43 -34.85 -21.83
C GLY A 863 11.40 -35.48 -20.89
N ARG A 864 11.88 -36.01 -19.75
CA ARG A 864 11.08 -36.69 -18.73
C ARG A 864 10.26 -35.75 -17.87
N LYS A 865 10.57 -34.44 -17.89
CA LYS A 865 9.79 -33.36 -17.23
C LYS A 865 9.65 -33.54 -15.71
N TRP A 866 10.64 -34.18 -15.08
CA TRP A 866 10.64 -34.47 -13.66
C TRP A 866 10.41 -33.21 -12.80
N TRP A 867 11.02 -32.09 -13.18
CA TRP A 867 10.86 -30.80 -12.50
C TRP A 867 9.40 -30.29 -12.43
N MET A 868 8.51 -30.68 -13.35
CA MET A 868 7.12 -30.20 -13.38
C MET A 868 6.26 -30.77 -12.24
N GLU A 869 6.71 -31.86 -11.60
CA GLU A 869 6.00 -32.53 -10.51
C GLU A 869 6.43 -32.02 -9.11
N ALA A 870 7.40 -31.10 -9.06
CA ALA A 870 7.86 -30.44 -7.84
C ALA A 870 6.81 -29.49 -7.23
N GLU A 871 6.92 -29.21 -5.92
CA GLU A 871 6.11 -28.19 -5.24
C GLU A 871 6.40 -26.78 -5.78
N ASP A 872 7.67 -26.45 -6.00
CA ASP A 872 8.14 -25.20 -6.60
C ASP A 872 8.84 -25.48 -7.95
N PRO A 873 8.08 -25.70 -9.04
CA PRO A 873 8.61 -26.25 -10.28
C PRO A 873 9.60 -25.33 -10.99
N TRP A 874 9.34 -24.03 -11.10
CA TRP A 874 10.24 -23.13 -11.83
C TRP A 874 11.56 -22.91 -11.09
N GLN A 875 11.52 -22.76 -9.77
CA GLN A 875 12.75 -22.69 -8.96
C GLN A 875 13.52 -24.01 -9.05
N THR A 876 12.83 -25.16 -9.05
CA THR A 876 13.47 -26.48 -9.24
C THR A 876 14.17 -26.56 -10.59
N LEU A 877 13.53 -26.10 -11.68
CA LEU A 877 14.15 -26.07 -13.00
C LEU A 877 15.38 -25.15 -13.05
N ALA A 878 15.29 -23.95 -12.48
CA ALA A 878 16.43 -23.04 -12.38
C ALA A 878 17.60 -23.69 -11.60
N CYS A 879 17.29 -24.40 -10.51
CA CYS A 879 18.27 -25.13 -9.72
C CYS A 879 18.87 -26.33 -10.48
N CYS A 880 18.07 -27.08 -11.25
CA CYS A 880 18.57 -28.14 -12.13
C CYS A 880 19.58 -27.58 -13.15
N MET A 881 19.27 -26.43 -13.76
CA MET A 881 20.18 -25.76 -14.70
C MET A 881 21.49 -25.35 -14.03
N GLU A 882 21.45 -24.82 -12.81
CA GLU A 882 22.63 -24.41 -12.05
C GLU A 882 23.49 -25.62 -11.63
N VAL A 883 22.86 -26.69 -11.13
CA VAL A 883 23.55 -27.95 -10.79
C VAL A 883 24.20 -28.55 -12.04
N ALA A 884 23.49 -28.59 -13.18
CA ALA A 884 24.04 -29.07 -14.44
C ALA A 884 25.26 -28.26 -14.90
N GLY A 885 25.21 -26.93 -14.76
CA GLY A 885 26.35 -26.05 -15.04
C GLY A 885 27.55 -26.35 -14.15
N ALA A 886 27.32 -26.49 -12.84
CA ALA A 886 28.38 -26.79 -11.87
C ALA A 886 29.05 -28.15 -12.10
N VAL A 887 28.29 -29.23 -12.28
CA VAL A 887 28.87 -30.58 -12.45
C VAL A 887 29.55 -30.80 -13.80
N ARG A 888 29.21 -30.00 -14.81
CA ARG A 888 29.85 -30.03 -16.13
C ARG A 888 31.07 -29.11 -16.24
N SER A 889 31.29 -28.26 -15.23
CA SER A 889 32.47 -27.39 -15.20
C SER A 889 33.74 -28.21 -14.91
N PRO A 890 34.93 -27.74 -15.36
CA PRO A 890 36.18 -28.45 -15.12
C PRO A 890 36.51 -28.66 -13.63
N ASP A 891 36.16 -27.67 -12.81
CA ASP A 891 36.25 -27.72 -11.35
C ASP A 891 34.94 -27.17 -10.74
N PRO A 892 34.05 -28.04 -10.23
CA PRO A 892 32.82 -27.62 -9.61
C PRO A 892 33.01 -26.66 -8.41
N ALA A 893 34.14 -26.69 -7.71
CA ALA A 893 34.39 -25.77 -6.61
C ALA A 893 34.69 -24.34 -7.10
N ALA A 894 35.27 -24.19 -8.28
CA ALA A 894 35.55 -22.90 -8.91
C ALA A 894 34.37 -22.34 -9.73
N TYR A 895 33.31 -23.14 -9.97
CA TYR A 895 32.12 -22.67 -10.67
C TYR A 895 31.47 -21.47 -9.96
N VAL A 896 31.29 -20.38 -10.71
CA VAL A 896 30.69 -19.14 -10.21
C VAL A 896 29.17 -19.26 -10.28
N SER A 897 28.55 -19.47 -9.13
CA SER A 897 27.11 -19.65 -8.99
C SER A 897 26.41 -18.32 -8.68
N HIS A 898 25.24 -18.13 -9.27
CA HIS A 898 24.39 -16.95 -9.12
C HIS A 898 23.06 -17.25 -8.42
N LEU A 899 22.70 -18.54 -8.32
CA LEU A 899 21.42 -18.96 -7.77
C LEU A 899 21.36 -18.72 -6.25
N PRO A 900 20.35 -17.97 -5.75
CA PRO A 900 20.13 -17.82 -4.32
C PRO A 900 19.73 -19.16 -3.68
N ILE A 901 20.30 -19.47 -2.51
CA ILE A 901 19.94 -20.66 -1.73
C ILE A 901 19.13 -20.25 -0.51
N HIS A 902 17.98 -20.88 -0.34
CA HIS A 902 16.99 -20.51 0.67
C HIS A 902 17.14 -21.37 1.94
N GLN A 903 17.09 -20.72 3.10
CA GLN A 903 16.97 -21.36 4.42
C GLN A 903 15.74 -20.76 5.12
N ASP A 904 14.77 -21.61 5.46
CA ASP A 904 13.45 -21.16 5.96
C ASP A 904 13.22 -21.62 7.40
N GLY A 905 12.57 -20.77 8.19
CA GLY A 905 12.11 -21.12 9.54
C GLY A 905 10.93 -22.09 9.49
N SER A 906 11.02 -23.23 10.17
CA SER A 906 9.97 -24.28 10.10
C SER A 906 8.55 -23.77 10.44
N CYS A 907 8.45 -22.97 11.51
CA CYS A 907 7.27 -22.18 11.88
C CYS A 907 7.75 -21.00 12.73
N ASN A 908 8.27 -19.97 12.06
CA ASN A 908 9.00 -18.87 12.69
C ASN A 908 8.22 -18.21 13.87
N GLY A 909 6.92 -17.93 13.68
CA GLY A 909 6.10 -17.39 14.77
C GLY A 909 6.06 -18.26 16.04
N LEU A 910 5.98 -19.60 15.91
CA LEU A 910 6.06 -20.50 17.06
C LEU A 910 7.48 -20.61 17.62
N GLN A 911 8.52 -20.48 16.79
CA GLN A 911 9.91 -20.40 17.26
C GLN A 911 10.09 -19.20 18.19
N HIS A 912 9.58 -18.02 17.81
CA HIS A 912 9.61 -16.84 18.68
C HIS A 912 8.81 -17.05 19.97
N TYR A 913 7.61 -17.63 19.93
CA TYR A 913 6.86 -17.89 21.15
C TYR A 913 7.56 -18.88 22.09
N ALA A 914 8.10 -19.98 21.56
CA ALA A 914 8.83 -20.97 22.36
C ALA A 914 10.09 -20.36 22.99
N ALA A 915 10.77 -19.45 22.29
CA ALA A 915 11.92 -18.72 22.83
C ALA A 915 11.53 -17.68 23.90
N LEU A 916 10.47 -16.91 23.68
CA LEU A 916 9.95 -15.95 24.67
C LEU A 916 9.53 -16.64 25.97
N GLY A 917 8.82 -17.75 25.84
CA GLY A 917 8.27 -18.52 26.95
C GLY A 917 9.22 -19.57 27.53
N ARG A 918 10.41 -19.76 26.94
CA ARG A 918 11.36 -20.85 27.25
C ARG A 918 10.66 -22.22 27.37
N ASP A 919 9.78 -22.52 26.42
CA ASP A 919 8.96 -23.73 26.40
C ASP A 919 9.72 -24.90 25.75
N SER A 920 10.13 -25.88 26.54
CA SER A 920 10.91 -27.04 26.08
C SER A 920 10.17 -27.92 25.06
N VAL A 921 8.88 -28.18 25.27
CA VAL A 921 8.07 -29.01 24.35
C VAL A 921 7.81 -28.26 23.05
N GLY A 922 7.49 -26.97 23.17
CA GLY A 922 7.35 -26.07 22.03
C GLY A 922 8.64 -25.99 21.22
N ALA A 923 9.79 -25.81 21.90
CA ALA A 923 11.11 -25.69 21.31
C ALA A 923 11.56 -26.94 20.54
N ALA A 924 11.29 -28.14 21.08
CA ALA A 924 11.51 -29.38 20.36
C ALA A 924 10.66 -29.45 19.07
N SER A 925 9.37 -29.10 19.17
CA SER A 925 8.41 -29.20 18.07
C SER A 925 8.72 -28.30 16.87
N VAL A 926 9.50 -27.23 17.08
CA VAL A 926 9.83 -26.21 16.05
C VAL A 926 11.33 -26.09 15.78
N ASN A 927 12.09 -27.14 16.08
CA ASN A 927 13.52 -27.25 15.77
C ASN A 927 14.41 -26.21 16.45
N LEU A 928 14.04 -25.70 17.63
CA LEU A 928 14.96 -24.92 18.46
C LEU A 928 15.96 -25.82 19.20
N MET A 929 15.53 -27.04 19.56
CA MET A 929 16.42 -28.08 20.08
C MET A 929 17.11 -28.83 18.94
N ALA A 930 18.36 -29.22 19.15
CA ALA A 930 19.11 -30.02 18.19
C ALA A 930 18.48 -31.42 18.01
N SER A 931 18.41 -31.87 16.76
CA SER A 931 17.82 -33.15 16.39
C SER A 931 18.45 -33.62 15.09
N ASP A 932 18.63 -34.94 14.92
CA ASP A 932 19.20 -35.53 13.70
C ASP A 932 18.25 -35.42 12.50
N LYS A 933 16.94 -35.35 12.77
CA LYS A 933 15.87 -35.18 11.79
C LYS A 933 15.04 -33.92 12.08
N PRO A 934 14.48 -33.28 11.04
CA PRO A 934 13.59 -32.14 11.23
C PRO A 934 12.29 -32.57 11.91
N GLN A 935 11.92 -31.85 12.96
CA GLN A 935 10.63 -31.95 13.64
C GLN A 935 9.57 -31.17 12.85
N ASP A 936 8.39 -31.77 12.71
CA ASP A 936 7.31 -31.25 11.87
C ASP A 936 6.04 -31.02 12.69
N VAL A 937 5.93 -29.83 13.30
CA VAL A 937 4.78 -29.42 14.12
C VAL A 937 3.43 -29.66 13.43
N TYR A 938 3.37 -29.50 12.11
CA TYR A 938 2.14 -29.70 11.33
C TYR A 938 1.70 -31.16 11.35
N SER A 939 2.65 -32.10 11.30
CA SER A 939 2.36 -33.53 11.39
C SER A 939 2.00 -33.94 12.82
N GLY A 940 2.63 -33.34 13.84
CA GLY A 940 2.25 -33.52 15.24
C GLY A 940 0.81 -33.09 15.51
N VAL A 941 0.42 -31.91 15.03
CA VAL A 941 -0.97 -31.42 15.14
C VAL A 941 -1.93 -32.32 14.36
N ALA A 942 -1.59 -32.72 13.13
CA ALA A 942 -2.45 -33.62 12.35
C ALA A 942 -2.70 -34.95 13.07
N ALA A 943 -1.66 -35.54 13.68
CA ALA A 943 -1.78 -36.77 14.46
C ALA A 943 -2.67 -36.57 15.69
N GLN A 944 -2.52 -35.45 16.42
CA GLN A 944 -3.37 -35.14 17.57
C GLN A 944 -4.84 -34.96 17.18
N VAL A 945 -5.10 -34.27 16.06
CA VAL A 945 -6.46 -34.11 15.51
C VAL A 945 -7.05 -35.46 15.12
N GLU A 946 -6.25 -36.38 14.56
CA GLU A 946 -6.69 -37.74 14.20
C GLU A 946 -7.07 -38.57 15.44
N VAL A 947 -6.35 -38.41 16.55
CA VAL A 947 -6.72 -39.04 17.84
C VAL A 947 -8.09 -38.54 18.30
N PHE A 948 -8.33 -37.23 18.29
CA PHE A 948 -9.64 -36.66 18.65
C PHE A 948 -10.75 -37.09 17.69
N ARG A 949 -10.49 -37.08 16.38
CA ARG A 949 -11.44 -37.57 15.37
C ARG A 949 -11.82 -39.01 15.64
N THR A 950 -10.85 -39.88 15.94
CA THR A 950 -11.10 -41.30 16.23
C THR A 950 -11.98 -41.48 17.48
N GLN A 951 -11.74 -40.69 18.53
CA GLN A 951 -12.56 -40.71 19.75
C GLN A 951 -14.00 -40.29 19.47
N ASP A 952 -14.20 -39.18 18.75
CA ASP A 952 -15.52 -38.67 18.43
C ASP A 952 -16.27 -39.58 17.44
N ALA A 953 -15.55 -40.23 16.51
CA ALA A 953 -16.12 -41.23 15.60
C ALA A 953 -16.65 -42.45 16.36
N LYS A 954 -15.92 -42.91 17.39
CA LYS A 954 -16.37 -43.98 18.30
C LYS A 954 -17.59 -43.59 19.13
N GLN A 955 -17.76 -42.29 19.42
CA GLN A 955 -18.96 -41.74 20.08
C GLN A 955 -20.15 -41.55 19.12
N GLY A 956 -20.02 -41.97 17.85
CA GLY A 956 -21.10 -41.91 16.86
C GLY A 956 -21.19 -40.58 16.11
N LEU A 957 -20.20 -39.70 16.21
CA LEU A 957 -20.23 -38.42 15.50
C LEU A 957 -19.99 -38.61 14.00
N LYS A 958 -21.04 -38.42 13.19
CA LYS A 958 -21.03 -38.66 11.73
C LYS A 958 -19.93 -37.90 10.99
N VAL A 959 -19.69 -36.63 11.31
CA VAL A 959 -18.64 -35.82 10.64
C VAL A 959 -17.24 -36.38 10.91
N ALA A 960 -17.00 -36.94 12.12
CA ALA A 960 -15.73 -37.55 12.47
C ALA A 960 -15.51 -38.88 11.73
N GLN A 961 -16.56 -39.66 11.51
CA GLN A 961 -16.51 -40.89 10.70
C GLN A 961 -16.18 -40.59 9.24
N VAL A 962 -16.84 -39.60 8.63
CA VAL A 962 -16.59 -39.19 7.24
C VAL A 962 -15.17 -38.65 7.02
N LEU A 963 -14.54 -38.11 8.07
CA LEU A 963 -13.19 -37.54 8.02
C LEU A 963 -12.06 -38.59 8.11
N GLU A 964 -12.38 -39.86 8.27
CA GLU A 964 -11.39 -40.94 8.31
C GLU A 964 -10.51 -40.94 7.05
N GLY A 965 -9.19 -40.93 7.24
CA GLY A 965 -8.21 -40.91 6.14
C GLY A 965 -7.97 -39.54 5.48
N PHE A 966 -8.75 -38.50 5.82
CA PHE A 966 -8.63 -37.17 5.20
C PHE A 966 -7.82 -36.16 6.03
N ILE A 967 -7.44 -36.51 7.26
CA ILE A 967 -6.64 -35.63 8.14
C ILE A 967 -5.17 -35.71 7.74
N SER A 968 -4.71 -34.74 6.95
CA SER A 968 -3.35 -34.67 6.45
C SER A 968 -2.63 -33.38 6.86
N ARG A 969 -1.29 -33.42 6.81
CA ARG A 969 -0.43 -32.24 7.00
C ARG A 969 -0.89 -31.05 6.14
N LYS A 970 -1.24 -31.30 4.87
CA LYS A 970 -1.65 -30.26 3.91
C LYS A 970 -2.94 -29.55 4.34
N VAL A 971 -3.88 -30.27 4.97
CA VAL A 971 -5.16 -29.73 5.45
C VAL A 971 -4.96 -28.80 6.65
N VAL A 972 -4.10 -29.15 7.60
CA VAL A 972 -3.91 -28.37 8.83
C VAL A 972 -2.80 -27.31 8.75
N LYS A 973 -1.82 -27.46 7.84
CA LYS A 973 -0.61 -26.61 7.74
C LYS A 973 -0.94 -25.12 7.76
N GLN A 974 -1.84 -24.67 6.88
CA GLN A 974 -2.14 -23.24 6.76
C GLN A 974 -2.77 -22.68 8.03
N THR A 975 -3.67 -23.43 8.68
CA THR A 975 -4.30 -22.99 9.92
C THR A 975 -3.31 -22.95 11.06
N VAL A 976 -2.48 -23.99 11.25
CA VAL A 976 -1.41 -23.99 12.27
C VAL A 976 -0.46 -22.80 12.08
N MET A 977 -0.02 -22.57 10.85
CA MET A 977 0.88 -21.46 10.50
C MET A 977 0.26 -20.08 10.75
N THR A 978 -1.06 -19.93 10.58
CA THR A 978 -1.71 -18.61 10.64
C THR A 978 -2.39 -18.30 11.99
N VAL A 979 -2.63 -19.31 12.84
CA VAL A 979 -3.17 -19.13 14.20
C VAL A 979 -2.22 -18.29 15.06
N VAL A 980 -0.91 -18.53 14.97
CA VAL A 980 0.10 -17.69 15.64
C VAL A 980 0.08 -16.24 15.17
N TYR A 981 -0.44 -16.01 13.97
CA TYR A 981 -0.62 -14.69 13.38
C TYR A 981 -2.05 -14.14 13.54
N GLY A 982 -2.81 -14.65 14.52
CA GLY A 982 -4.10 -14.09 14.94
C GLY A 982 -5.30 -14.54 14.12
N VAL A 983 -5.19 -15.64 13.35
CA VAL A 983 -6.35 -16.23 12.68
C VAL A 983 -7.37 -16.73 13.69
N THR A 984 -8.64 -16.38 13.47
CA THR A 984 -9.78 -16.83 14.28
C THR A 984 -10.32 -18.16 13.78
N LEU A 985 -11.20 -18.79 14.57
CA LEU A 985 -11.93 -20.01 14.15
C LEU A 985 -12.62 -19.83 12.79
N TYR A 986 -13.16 -18.65 12.49
CA TYR A 986 -13.79 -18.36 11.20
C TYR A 986 -12.78 -18.39 10.04
N GLY A 987 -11.64 -17.71 10.21
CA GLY A 987 -10.58 -17.69 9.21
C GLY A 987 -9.96 -19.07 8.99
N GLY A 988 -9.67 -19.80 10.08
CA GLY A 988 -9.14 -21.16 10.01
C GLY A 988 -10.12 -22.12 9.33
N ARG A 989 -11.43 -22.01 9.59
CA ARG A 989 -12.46 -22.79 8.92
C ARG A 989 -12.43 -22.60 7.41
N LEU A 990 -12.33 -21.36 6.93
CA LEU A 990 -12.27 -21.06 5.49
C LEU A 990 -11.00 -21.63 4.83
N GLN A 991 -9.87 -21.63 5.53
CA GLN A 991 -8.63 -22.24 5.04
C GLN A 991 -8.77 -23.76 4.91
N ILE A 992 -9.28 -24.42 5.94
CA ILE A 992 -9.53 -25.87 5.92
C ILE A 992 -10.57 -26.22 4.85
N GLU A 993 -11.66 -25.45 4.74
CA GLU A 993 -12.67 -25.61 3.70
C GLU A 993 -12.04 -25.57 2.31
N LYS A 994 -11.16 -24.60 2.03
CA LYS A 994 -10.45 -24.52 0.75
C LYS A 994 -9.65 -25.79 0.47
N ARG A 995 -8.93 -26.33 1.46
CA ARG A 995 -8.14 -27.56 1.31
C ARG A 995 -9.01 -28.81 1.13
N LEU A 996 -10.15 -28.90 1.80
CA LEU A 996 -11.10 -30.01 1.62
C LEU A 996 -11.77 -29.99 0.24
N ARG A 997 -12.03 -28.81 -0.33
CA ARG A 997 -12.58 -28.67 -1.69
C ARG A 997 -11.61 -29.13 -2.79
N GLU A 998 -10.31 -29.17 -2.49
CA GLU A 998 -9.27 -29.66 -3.41
C GLU A 998 -9.17 -31.20 -3.43
N LEU A 999 -9.81 -31.89 -2.48
CA LEU A 999 -9.83 -33.36 -2.41
C LEU A 999 -11.05 -33.88 -3.17
N SER A 1000 -10.83 -34.47 -4.35
CA SER A 1000 -11.89 -35.07 -5.18
C SER A 1000 -12.64 -36.18 -4.46
N ASP A 1001 -11.92 -36.96 -3.65
CA ASP A 1001 -12.43 -38.18 -3.01
C ASP A 1001 -13.18 -37.85 -1.71
N PHE A 1002 -13.10 -36.60 -1.24
CA PHE A 1002 -13.80 -36.16 -0.04
C PHE A 1002 -15.28 -35.82 -0.35
N PRO A 1003 -16.25 -36.30 0.44
CA PRO A 1003 -17.67 -35.99 0.25
C PRO A 1003 -17.96 -34.49 0.36
N GLN A 1004 -18.17 -33.83 -0.80
CA GLN A 1004 -18.30 -32.37 -0.87
C GLN A 1004 -19.48 -31.79 -0.06
N VAL A 1005 -20.51 -32.61 0.20
CA VAL A 1005 -21.67 -32.25 1.05
C VAL A 1005 -21.24 -31.93 2.49
N PHE A 1006 -20.20 -32.60 3.00
CA PHE A 1006 -19.75 -32.46 4.39
C PHE A 1006 -18.70 -31.36 4.59
N VAL A 1007 -18.23 -30.68 3.53
CA VAL A 1007 -17.13 -29.71 3.60
C VAL A 1007 -17.34 -28.63 4.66
N TRP A 1008 -18.56 -28.09 4.77
CA TRP A 1008 -18.85 -27.04 5.75
C TRP A 1008 -18.81 -27.55 7.19
N GLU A 1009 -19.44 -28.70 7.46
CA GLU A 1009 -19.46 -29.32 8.79
C GLU A 1009 -18.06 -29.81 9.20
N ALA A 1010 -17.36 -30.47 8.27
CA ALA A 1010 -16.01 -30.99 8.46
C ALA A 1010 -15.01 -29.87 8.73
N SER A 1011 -15.04 -28.77 7.96
CA SER A 1011 -14.15 -27.63 8.22
C SER A 1011 -14.42 -26.97 9.57
N ARG A 1012 -15.68 -26.87 10.00
CA ARG A 1012 -16.07 -26.33 11.31
C ARG A 1012 -15.61 -27.24 12.46
N TYR A 1013 -15.67 -28.55 12.27
CA TYR A 1013 -15.21 -29.54 13.24
C TYR A 1013 -13.68 -29.54 13.36
N LEU A 1014 -12.98 -29.67 12.23
CA LEU A 1014 -11.52 -29.71 12.18
C LEU A 1014 -10.86 -28.46 12.76
N VAL A 1015 -11.39 -27.25 12.45
CA VAL A 1015 -10.79 -26.02 13.00
C VAL A 1015 -10.82 -26.00 14.53
N ARG A 1016 -11.89 -26.52 15.15
CA ARG A 1016 -11.98 -26.59 16.62
C ARG A 1016 -10.94 -27.55 17.19
N LEU A 1017 -10.76 -28.72 16.56
CA LEU A 1017 -9.75 -29.69 16.98
C LEU A 1017 -8.33 -29.19 16.78
N VAL A 1018 -8.04 -28.49 15.68
CA VAL A 1018 -6.72 -27.88 15.44
C VAL A 1018 -6.39 -26.87 16.54
N PHE A 1019 -7.33 -25.98 16.89
CA PHE A 1019 -7.13 -25.02 17.98
C PHE A 1019 -6.96 -25.71 19.33
N LYS A 1020 -7.75 -26.75 19.62
CA LYS A 1020 -7.61 -27.54 20.84
C LYS A 1020 -6.22 -28.20 20.92
N SER A 1021 -5.76 -28.80 19.82
CA SER A 1021 -4.45 -29.45 19.73
C SER A 1021 -3.31 -28.46 19.96
N LEU A 1022 -3.39 -27.26 19.37
CA LEU A 1022 -2.40 -26.20 19.59
C LEU A 1022 -2.38 -25.72 21.05
N GLN A 1023 -3.54 -25.67 21.71
CA GLN A 1023 -3.63 -25.28 23.12
C GLN A 1023 -3.01 -26.32 24.06
N GLU A 1024 -3.08 -27.61 23.72
CA GLU A 1024 -2.46 -28.69 24.50
C GLU A 1024 -0.94 -28.74 24.27
N ILE A 1025 -0.47 -28.52 23.03
CA ILE A 1025 0.96 -28.60 22.69
C ILE A 1025 1.74 -27.35 23.14
N PHE A 1026 1.12 -26.17 23.11
CA PHE A 1026 1.82 -24.89 23.33
C PHE A 1026 1.21 -24.07 24.48
N SER A 1027 1.33 -24.58 25.71
CA SER A 1027 0.76 -23.95 26.91
C SER A 1027 1.39 -22.58 27.22
N SER A 1028 2.71 -22.44 27.10
CA SER A 1028 3.41 -21.17 27.34
C SER A 1028 3.05 -20.10 26.31
N THR A 1029 3.04 -20.47 25.02
CA THR A 1029 2.57 -19.63 23.91
C THR A 1029 1.18 -19.05 24.18
N ARG A 1030 0.26 -19.89 24.67
CA ARG A 1030 -1.10 -19.47 25.01
C ARG A 1030 -1.11 -18.43 26.12
N THR A 1031 -0.32 -18.62 27.18
CA THR A 1031 -0.23 -17.67 28.29
C THR A 1031 0.27 -16.31 27.82
N ILE A 1032 1.30 -16.28 26.97
CA ILE A 1032 1.84 -15.04 26.39
C ILE A 1032 0.80 -14.37 25.46
N GLN A 1033 0.16 -15.13 24.58
CA GLN A 1033 -0.90 -14.61 23.70
C GLN A 1033 -2.05 -14.00 24.49
N HIS A 1034 -2.47 -14.66 25.57
CA HIS A 1034 -3.53 -14.18 26.45
C HIS A 1034 -3.12 -12.87 27.13
N TRP A 1035 -1.91 -12.82 27.72
CA TRP A 1035 -1.38 -11.62 28.36
C TRP A 1035 -1.31 -10.43 27.41
N LEU A 1036 -0.78 -10.62 26.18
CA LEU A 1036 -0.75 -9.58 25.16
C LEU A 1036 -2.18 -9.14 24.78
N THR A 1037 -3.07 -10.09 24.49
CA THR A 1037 -4.46 -9.81 24.09
C THR A 1037 -5.20 -8.99 25.15
N GLU A 1038 -5.05 -9.35 26.42
CA GLU A 1038 -5.74 -8.69 27.52
C GLU A 1038 -5.17 -7.30 27.81
N SER A 1039 -3.84 -7.16 27.76
CA SER A 1039 -3.16 -5.86 27.85
C SER A 1039 -3.66 -4.89 26.77
N ALA A 1040 -3.71 -5.34 25.51
CA ALA A 1040 -4.21 -4.55 24.39
C ALA A 1040 -5.71 -4.22 24.51
N ARG A 1041 -6.53 -5.12 25.08
CA ARG A 1041 -7.95 -4.86 25.35
C ARG A 1041 -8.10 -3.68 26.31
N LEU A 1042 -7.38 -3.70 27.43
CA LEU A 1042 -7.46 -2.68 28.47
C LEU A 1042 -6.90 -1.33 27.99
N ILE A 1043 -5.75 -1.32 27.30
CA ILE A 1043 -5.18 -0.09 26.69
C ILE A 1043 -6.17 0.56 25.72
N ALA A 1044 -6.78 -0.24 24.82
CA ALA A 1044 -7.74 0.27 23.86
C ALA A 1044 -9.06 0.73 24.49
N GLN A 1045 -9.48 0.15 25.62
CA GLN A 1045 -10.64 0.62 26.39
C GLN A 1045 -10.38 1.95 27.09
N ALA A 1046 -9.15 2.16 27.58
CA ALA A 1046 -8.69 3.45 28.10
C ALA A 1046 -8.60 4.55 27.01
N GLY A 1047 -8.77 4.18 25.73
CA GLY A 1047 -8.90 5.11 24.61
C GLY A 1047 -7.61 5.35 23.84
N SER A 1048 -6.55 4.59 24.10
CA SER A 1048 -5.25 4.69 23.40
C SER A 1048 -5.02 3.53 22.43
N ALA A 1049 -4.34 3.79 21.31
CA ALA A 1049 -3.84 2.72 20.46
C ALA A 1049 -2.65 2.01 21.13
N VAL A 1050 -2.44 0.73 20.84
CA VAL A 1050 -1.30 0.00 21.39
C VAL A 1050 -0.03 0.46 20.67
N GLU A 1051 0.99 0.78 21.46
CA GLU A 1051 2.31 1.26 21.05
C GLU A 1051 3.38 0.41 21.76
N TRP A 1052 4.49 0.11 21.08
CA TRP A 1052 5.68 -0.50 21.68
C TRP A 1052 6.94 -0.15 20.88
N VAL A 1053 8.10 -0.46 21.42
CA VAL A 1053 9.39 -0.30 20.74
C VAL A 1053 10.00 -1.69 20.56
N THR A 1054 10.55 -1.96 19.38
CA THR A 1054 11.23 -3.24 19.14
C THR A 1054 12.58 -3.30 19.86
N PRO A 1055 13.18 -4.49 20.06
CA PRO A 1055 14.52 -4.61 20.61
C PRO A 1055 15.63 -3.90 19.81
N LEU A 1056 15.35 -3.48 18.57
CA LEU A 1056 16.25 -2.69 17.74
C LEU A 1056 15.96 -1.18 17.75
N GLY A 1057 15.07 -0.71 18.64
CA GLY A 1057 14.77 0.71 18.77
C GLY A 1057 13.68 1.25 17.84
N ILE A 1058 12.99 0.39 17.07
CA ILE A 1058 11.97 0.83 16.10
C ILE A 1058 10.64 1.06 16.83
N PRO A 1059 10.04 2.26 16.77
CA PRO A 1059 8.74 2.50 17.38
C PRO A 1059 7.61 1.94 16.51
N ILE A 1060 6.68 1.21 17.13
CA ILE A 1060 5.56 0.54 16.47
C ILE A 1060 4.24 1.01 17.09
N ILE A 1061 3.26 1.29 16.23
CA ILE A 1061 1.90 1.67 16.65
C ILE A 1061 0.84 0.96 15.81
N GLN A 1062 -0.21 0.44 16.46
CA GLN A 1062 -1.34 -0.16 15.75
C GLN A 1062 -2.30 0.91 15.21
N PRO A 1063 -2.50 1.02 13.88
CA PRO A 1063 -3.28 2.11 13.30
C PRO A 1063 -4.80 1.91 13.41
N TYR A 1064 -5.28 0.93 14.19
CA TYR A 1064 -6.67 0.48 14.15
C TYR A 1064 -7.61 1.40 14.96
N HIS A 1065 -8.29 2.29 14.25
CA HIS A 1065 -9.28 3.21 14.81
C HIS A 1065 -10.69 2.91 14.28
N ARG A 1066 -11.71 3.48 14.93
CA ARG A 1066 -13.08 3.43 14.41
C ARG A 1066 -13.19 4.21 13.11
N GLU A 1067 -13.99 3.72 12.17
CA GLU A 1067 -14.16 4.36 10.86
C GLU A 1067 -14.65 5.81 10.99
N SER A 1068 -13.91 6.73 10.38
CA SER A 1068 -14.37 8.08 10.07
C SER A 1068 -14.78 8.17 8.61
N LYS A 1069 -15.81 8.97 8.34
CA LYS A 1069 -16.32 9.20 6.98
C LYS A 1069 -16.10 10.65 6.62
N LEU A 1070 -15.32 10.87 5.57
CA LEU A 1070 -15.11 12.16 4.97
C LEU A 1070 -15.94 12.22 3.69
N VAL A 1071 -16.87 13.19 3.60
CA VAL A 1071 -17.77 13.31 2.46
C VAL A 1071 -17.46 14.58 1.68
N LEU A 1072 -16.97 14.42 0.46
CA LEU A 1072 -16.75 15.48 -0.51
C LEU A 1072 -17.97 15.59 -1.43
N ARG A 1073 -18.80 16.62 -1.24
CA ARG A 1073 -20.02 16.86 -2.01
C ARG A 1073 -19.74 17.58 -3.35
N GLY A 1074 -20.71 17.56 -4.26
CA GLY A 1074 -20.66 18.25 -5.57
C GLY A 1074 -20.12 17.40 -6.72
N GLY A 1075 -19.94 17.99 -7.91
CA GLY A 1075 -19.28 17.34 -9.06
C GLY A 1075 -20.02 16.15 -9.67
N LEU A 1076 -19.28 15.22 -10.31
CA LEU A 1076 -19.81 13.97 -10.90
C LEU A 1076 -20.52 13.07 -9.87
N GLN A 1077 -19.97 13.02 -8.66
CA GLN A 1077 -20.61 12.39 -7.50
C GLN A 1077 -20.06 12.91 -6.17
N SER A 1078 -20.84 12.70 -5.11
CA SER A 1078 -20.34 12.86 -3.75
C SER A 1078 -19.42 11.69 -3.40
N ILE A 1079 -18.16 11.98 -3.08
CA ILE A 1079 -17.16 10.98 -2.71
C ILE A 1079 -17.22 10.78 -1.20
N THR A 1080 -17.37 9.54 -0.76
CA THR A 1080 -17.22 9.18 0.66
C THR A 1080 -15.91 8.42 0.82
N TRP A 1081 -14.94 9.05 1.48
CA TRP A 1081 -13.71 8.42 1.90
C TRP A 1081 -13.88 7.87 3.31
N ASN A 1082 -13.71 6.56 3.48
CA ASN A 1082 -13.75 5.93 4.80
C ASN A 1082 -12.31 5.74 5.27
N SER A 1083 -11.90 6.43 6.34
CA SER A 1083 -10.61 6.19 6.99
C SER A 1083 -10.82 5.36 8.25
N SER A 1084 -10.07 4.27 8.41
CA SER A 1084 -10.03 3.50 9.67
C SER A 1084 -8.72 3.72 10.44
N VAL A 1085 -7.94 4.72 10.03
CA VAL A 1085 -6.59 5.02 10.53
C VAL A 1085 -6.48 6.43 11.11
N ASP A 1086 -7.62 7.10 11.31
CA ASP A 1086 -7.72 8.44 11.85
C ASP A 1086 -7.48 8.42 13.37
N PRO A 1087 -6.34 8.96 13.86
CA PRO A 1087 -5.97 8.90 15.28
C PRO A 1087 -6.87 9.77 16.17
N THR A 1088 -7.68 10.66 15.59
CA THR A 1088 -8.66 11.46 16.34
C THR A 1088 -9.88 10.62 16.76
N ARG A 1089 -10.07 9.45 16.14
CA ARG A 1089 -11.16 8.53 16.49
C ARG A 1089 -10.71 7.60 17.60
N LYS A 1090 -11.67 7.12 18.39
CA LYS A 1090 -11.39 6.10 19.40
C LYS A 1090 -10.80 4.83 18.74
N PRO A 1091 -9.83 4.18 19.39
CA PRO A 1091 -9.28 2.90 18.92
C PRO A 1091 -10.37 1.84 18.71
N ASN A 1092 -10.18 0.98 17.72
CA ASN A 1092 -11.01 -0.20 17.52
C ASN A 1092 -10.53 -1.33 18.44
N THR A 1093 -11.11 -1.43 19.64
CA THR A 1093 -10.72 -2.41 20.67
C THR A 1093 -10.62 -3.85 20.15
N MET A 1094 -11.53 -4.28 19.27
CA MET A 1094 -11.50 -5.64 18.73
C MET A 1094 -10.30 -5.88 17.80
N LYS A 1095 -9.96 -4.91 16.95
CA LYS A 1095 -8.80 -5.01 16.06
C LYS A 1095 -7.47 -4.85 16.82
N GLN A 1096 -7.42 -3.94 17.80
CA GLN A 1096 -6.26 -3.72 18.66
C GLN A 1096 -5.90 -5.02 19.40
N LYS A 1097 -6.84 -5.57 20.19
CA LYS A 1097 -6.58 -6.78 20.99
C LYS A 1097 -6.22 -8.02 20.15
N ASN A 1098 -6.95 -8.25 19.04
CA ASN A 1098 -6.71 -9.42 18.19
C ASN A 1098 -5.44 -9.27 17.33
N GLY A 1099 -5.05 -8.03 17.03
CA GLY A 1099 -3.88 -7.73 16.20
C GLY A 1099 -2.59 -7.60 16.99
N PHE A 1100 -2.62 -7.39 18.31
CA PHE A 1100 -1.39 -7.09 19.06
C PHE A 1100 -0.44 -8.30 19.15
N PRO A 1101 -0.87 -9.50 19.59
CA PRO A 1101 0.01 -10.67 19.59
C PRO A 1101 0.70 -10.95 18.24
N PRO A 1102 -0.02 -10.99 17.09
CA PRO A 1102 0.64 -11.28 15.82
C PRO A 1102 1.55 -10.15 15.34
N ASN A 1103 1.18 -8.88 15.57
CA ASN A 1103 2.03 -7.76 15.18
C ASN A 1103 3.31 -7.69 16.01
N PHE A 1104 3.22 -8.02 17.31
CA PHE A 1104 4.38 -8.11 18.18
C PHE A 1104 5.36 -9.20 17.72
N ILE A 1105 4.87 -10.40 17.42
CA ILE A 1105 5.71 -11.49 16.90
C ILE A 1105 6.32 -11.14 15.53
N HIS A 1106 5.55 -10.53 14.63
CA HIS A 1106 6.11 -10.04 13.35
C HIS A 1106 7.23 -9.01 13.55
N SER A 1107 7.15 -8.18 14.59
CA SER A 1107 8.20 -7.22 14.90
C SER A 1107 9.48 -7.91 15.41
N LEU A 1108 9.36 -9.05 16.10
CA LEU A 1108 10.51 -9.86 16.53
C LEU A 1108 11.14 -10.64 15.38
N ASP A 1109 10.33 -11.24 14.50
CA ASP A 1109 10.76 -11.85 13.22
C ASP A 1109 11.58 -10.83 12.41
N SER A 1110 11.05 -9.62 12.27
CA SER A 1110 11.76 -8.53 11.61
C SER A 1110 13.08 -8.17 12.28
N CYS A 1111 13.14 -8.12 13.62
CA CYS A 1111 14.38 -7.82 14.33
C CYS A 1111 15.43 -8.91 14.13
N HIS A 1112 15.01 -10.19 14.14
CA HIS A 1112 15.90 -11.32 13.90
C HIS A 1112 16.46 -11.29 12.47
N MET A 1113 15.62 -11.00 11.48
CA MET A 1113 16.05 -10.82 10.09
C MET A 1113 17.04 -9.65 9.96
N MET A 1114 16.74 -8.49 10.53
CA MET A 1114 17.61 -7.30 10.48
C MET A 1114 18.98 -7.55 11.12
N LEU A 1115 19.03 -8.17 12.30
CA LEU A 1115 20.29 -8.54 12.94
C LEU A 1115 21.09 -9.52 12.09
N THR A 1116 20.42 -10.53 11.51
CA THR A 1116 21.07 -11.51 10.65
C THR A 1116 21.66 -10.83 9.41
N ALA A 1117 20.91 -9.93 8.77
CA ALA A 1117 21.36 -9.16 7.61
C ALA A 1117 22.63 -8.35 7.93
N LEU A 1118 22.60 -7.52 8.98
CA LEU A 1118 23.72 -6.65 9.36
C LEU A 1118 25.00 -7.43 9.69
N HIS A 1119 24.87 -8.53 10.44
CA HIS A 1119 26.02 -9.36 10.78
C HIS A 1119 26.54 -10.19 9.59
N CYS A 1120 25.67 -10.61 8.67
CA CYS A 1120 26.07 -11.22 7.40
C CYS A 1120 26.84 -10.21 6.53
N TYR A 1121 26.41 -8.94 6.49
CA TYR A 1121 27.09 -7.89 5.73
C TYR A 1121 28.51 -7.63 6.25
N ARG A 1122 28.71 -7.60 7.58
CA ARG A 1122 30.04 -7.48 8.20
C ARG A 1122 30.99 -8.61 7.79
N LYS A 1123 30.45 -9.79 7.50
CA LYS A 1123 31.20 -10.98 7.04
C LYS A 1123 31.32 -11.08 5.52
N GLY A 1124 30.81 -10.11 4.75
CA GLY A 1124 30.97 -10.09 3.30
C GLY A 1124 29.96 -10.95 2.54
N LEU A 1125 28.79 -11.23 3.12
CA LEU A 1125 27.74 -12.03 2.49
C LEU A 1125 26.73 -11.14 1.76
N THR A 1126 26.29 -11.60 0.59
CA THR A 1126 25.02 -11.14 0.00
C THR A 1126 23.88 -11.80 0.75
N PHE A 1127 22.96 -10.99 1.29
CA PHE A 1127 21.81 -11.45 2.06
C PHE A 1127 20.55 -10.76 1.57
N VAL A 1128 19.51 -11.55 1.30
CA VAL A 1128 18.14 -11.05 1.11
C VAL A 1128 17.17 -11.93 1.88
N SER A 1129 15.99 -11.39 2.17
CA SER A 1129 14.96 -12.11 2.92
C SER A 1129 13.61 -12.04 2.23
N VAL A 1130 12.88 -13.15 2.24
CA VAL A 1130 11.43 -13.18 2.12
C VAL A 1130 10.88 -13.45 3.52
N HIS A 1131 10.89 -12.39 4.34
CA HIS A 1131 10.55 -12.47 5.75
C HIS A 1131 11.38 -13.53 6.51
N ASP A 1132 10.78 -14.66 6.88
CA ASP A 1132 11.36 -15.78 7.61
C ASP A 1132 12.17 -16.76 6.75
N CYS A 1133 12.31 -16.46 5.45
CA CYS A 1133 13.15 -17.22 4.53
C CYS A 1133 14.37 -16.39 4.11
N PHE A 1134 15.56 -16.83 4.49
CA PHE A 1134 16.84 -16.12 4.32
C PHE A 1134 17.63 -16.71 3.15
N TRP A 1135 18.11 -15.84 2.26
CA TRP A 1135 18.78 -16.25 1.03
C TRP A 1135 20.20 -15.69 0.95
N THR A 1136 21.11 -16.51 0.48
CA THR A 1136 22.52 -16.14 0.22
C THR A 1136 23.10 -17.05 -0.88
N HIS A 1137 24.36 -16.84 -1.28
CA HIS A 1137 25.05 -17.73 -2.23
C HIS A 1137 25.33 -19.10 -1.60
N ALA A 1138 25.39 -20.14 -2.43
CA ALA A 1138 25.58 -21.52 -1.96
C ALA A 1138 26.83 -21.74 -1.09
N CYS A 1139 27.93 -21.02 -1.36
CA CYS A 1139 29.16 -21.09 -0.58
C CYS A 1139 29.00 -20.53 0.84
N ASP A 1140 28.06 -19.61 1.05
CA ASP A 1140 27.93 -18.80 2.26
C ASP A 1140 26.84 -19.33 3.22
N VAL A 1141 26.05 -20.32 2.79
CA VAL A 1141 24.95 -20.91 3.59
C VAL A 1141 25.38 -21.34 5.00
N PRO A 1142 26.54 -22.01 5.20
CA PRO A 1142 26.99 -22.35 6.55
C PRO A 1142 27.20 -21.13 7.45
N ILE A 1143 27.80 -20.06 6.91
CA ILE A 1143 28.09 -18.82 7.63
C ILE A 1143 26.78 -18.09 7.96
N MET A 1144 25.86 -17.99 6.99
CA MET A 1144 24.55 -17.39 7.21
C MET A 1144 23.77 -18.14 8.29
N ASN A 1145 23.77 -19.48 8.26
CA ASN A 1145 23.08 -20.29 9.28
C ASN A 1145 23.69 -20.14 10.67
N GLN A 1146 25.01 -20.00 10.78
CA GLN A 1146 25.68 -19.68 12.03
C GLN A 1146 25.21 -18.32 12.57
N VAL A 1147 25.28 -17.27 11.73
CA VAL A 1147 24.86 -15.91 12.11
C VAL A 1147 23.38 -15.89 12.51
N CYS A 1148 22.51 -16.54 11.73
CA CYS A 1148 21.07 -16.64 12.00
C CYS A 1148 20.79 -17.19 13.40
N ARG A 1149 21.43 -18.32 13.78
CA ARG A 1149 21.27 -18.92 15.13
C ARG A 1149 21.84 -18.01 16.22
N GLU A 1150 23.02 -17.43 16.01
CA GLU A 1150 23.66 -16.53 16.97
C GLU A 1150 22.80 -15.29 17.25
N GLN A 1151 22.25 -14.67 16.22
CA GLN A 1151 21.42 -13.47 16.37
C GLN A 1151 20.06 -13.79 16.98
N PHE A 1152 19.46 -14.95 16.69
CA PHE A 1152 18.24 -15.40 17.37
C PHE A 1152 18.44 -15.53 18.88
N ILE A 1153 19.55 -16.14 19.29
CA ILE A 1153 19.89 -16.31 20.70
C ILE A 1153 20.15 -14.97 21.36
N ARG A 1154 20.94 -14.08 20.72
CA ARG A 1154 21.22 -12.74 21.27
C ARG A 1154 19.94 -11.93 21.46
N LEU A 1155 19.03 -11.98 20.49
CA LEU A 1155 17.72 -11.33 20.56
C LEU A 1155 16.91 -11.84 21.75
N HIS A 1156 16.67 -13.14 21.85
CA HIS A 1156 15.84 -13.74 22.92
C HIS A 1156 16.55 -13.90 24.27
N SER A 1157 17.84 -13.55 24.34
CA SER A 1157 18.55 -13.39 25.61
C SER A 1157 18.23 -12.04 26.26
N GLN A 1158 17.70 -11.07 25.52
CA GLN A 1158 17.16 -9.83 26.10
C GLN A 1158 15.86 -10.12 26.88
N PRO A 1159 15.55 -9.34 27.94
CA PRO A 1159 14.32 -9.50 28.71
C PRO A 1159 13.11 -8.87 27.99
N ILE A 1160 12.80 -9.38 26.79
CA ILE A 1160 11.85 -8.76 25.84
C ILE A 1160 10.45 -8.52 26.44
N LEU A 1161 9.88 -9.49 27.17
CA LEU A 1161 8.53 -9.35 27.73
C LEU A 1161 8.53 -8.40 28.93
N GLU A 1162 9.60 -8.41 29.71
CA GLU A 1162 9.78 -7.52 30.85
C GLU A 1162 10.00 -6.06 30.38
N ASP A 1163 10.83 -5.84 29.37
CA ASP A 1163 11.05 -4.52 28.75
C ASP A 1163 9.77 -3.99 28.11
N LEU A 1164 9.01 -4.86 27.44
CA LEU A 1164 7.69 -4.50 26.90
C LEU A 1164 6.73 -4.10 28.03
N SER A 1165 6.64 -4.88 29.11
CA SER A 1165 5.81 -4.56 30.27
C SER A 1165 6.18 -3.21 30.87
N ALA A 1166 7.48 -2.98 31.13
CA ALA A 1166 7.99 -1.72 31.67
C ALA A 1166 7.66 -0.53 30.76
N PHE A 1167 7.81 -0.69 29.43
CA PHE A 1167 7.42 0.31 28.46
C PHE A 1167 5.92 0.61 28.53
N LEU A 1168 5.06 -0.41 28.51
CA LEU A 1168 3.60 -0.24 28.52
C LEU A 1168 3.13 0.43 29.82
N VAL A 1169 3.71 0.08 30.96
CA VAL A 1169 3.42 0.73 32.25
C VAL A 1169 3.82 2.21 32.20
N ARG A 1170 5.03 2.53 31.76
CA ARG A 1170 5.48 3.93 31.64
C ARG A 1170 4.60 4.71 30.66
N ARG A 1171 4.21 4.11 29.53
CA ARG A 1171 3.47 4.79 28.46
C ARG A 1171 1.99 5.02 28.78
N PHE A 1172 1.35 4.06 29.45
CA PHE A 1172 -0.11 4.03 29.62
C PHE A 1172 -0.59 4.13 31.07
N CYS A 1173 0.29 3.98 32.06
CA CYS A 1173 -0.05 4.04 33.49
C CYS A 1173 0.59 5.23 34.23
N SER A 1174 1.27 6.15 33.55
CA SER A 1174 1.89 7.32 34.19
C SER A 1174 0.86 8.30 34.79
N ALA A 1175 1.12 8.70 36.03
CA ALA A 1175 0.22 9.45 36.90
C ALA A 1175 0.24 10.96 36.60
N ASP A 1176 -0.70 11.41 35.78
CA ASP A 1176 -1.17 12.82 35.74
C ASP A 1176 -2.71 12.91 35.64
N ARG A 1177 -3.39 11.77 35.82
CA ARG A 1177 -4.85 11.70 35.93
C ARG A 1177 -5.19 11.49 37.40
N ALA A 1178 -5.44 12.60 38.10
CA ALA A 1178 -5.56 12.73 39.56
C ALA A 1178 -6.66 11.89 40.25
N GLU A 1179 -7.28 10.93 39.58
CA GLU A 1179 -8.09 9.87 40.21
C GLU A 1179 -7.89 8.60 39.38
N LEU A 1180 -7.05 7.65 39.84
CA LEU A 1180 -6.93 6.35 39.17
C LEU A 1180 -8.27 5.62 39.28
N GLY A 1181 -9.10 5.72 38.25
CA GLY A 1181 -10.28 4.87 38.10
C GLY A 1181 -9.90 3.38 38.13
N THR A 1182 -10.86 2.53 38.52
CA THR A 1182 -10.71 1.06 38.63
C THR A 1182 -10.02 0.42 37.42
N ASP A 1183 -10.29 0.93 36.22
CA ASP A 1183 -9.78 0.41 34.95
C ASP A 1183 -8.26 0.58 34.80
N THR A 1184 -7.67 1.64 35.37
CA THR A 1184 -6.22 1.91 35.27
C THR A 1184 -5.42 1.00 36.21
N ARG A 1185 -6.01 0.66 37.37
CA ARG A 1185 -5.42 -0.30 38.31
C ARG A 1185 -5.44 -1.71 37.74
N GLN A 1186 -6.55 -2.12 37.14
CA GLN A 1186 -6.65 -3.42 36.46
C GLN A 1186 -5.64 -3.53 35.31
N LEU A 1187 -5.44 -2.46 34.54
CA LEU A 1187 -4.40 -2.41 33.51
C LEU A 1187 -3.01 -2.60 34.10
N LEU A 1188 -2.66 -1.86 35.16
CA LEU A 1188 -1.36 -1.97 35.82
C LEU A 1188 -1.09 -3.40 36.34
N GLU A 1189 -2.06 -4.01 37.02
CA GLU A 1189 -1.97 -5.40 37.52
C GLU A 1189 -1.78 -6.41 36.37
N THR A 1190 -2.47 -6.21 35.24
CA THR A 1190 -2.33 -7.04 34.05
C THR A 1190 -0.95 -6.88 33.41
N LEU A 1191 -0.43 -5.65 33.31
CA LEU A 1191 0.88 -5.40 32.70
C LEU A 1191 2.02 -5.97 33.56
N LEU A 1192 1.93 -5.87 34.88
CA LEU A 1192 2.94 -6.40 35.81
C LEU A 1192 2.92 -7.93 35.92
N SER A 1193 1.83 -8.60 35.54
CA SER A 1193 1.72 -10.07 35.54
C SER A 1193 2.35 -10.71 34.29
N VAL A 1194 3.63 -10.42 34.07
CA VAL A 1194 4.41 -10.98 32.95
C VAL A 1194 4.45 -12.51 33.08
N PRO A 1195 4.16 -13.27 32.00
CA PRO A 1195 4.22 -14.74 32.01
C PRO A 1195 5.59 -15.27 32.46
N GLN A 1196 5.58 -16.29 33.33
CA GLN A 1196 6.81 -16.96 33.76
C GLN A 1196 7.46 -17.75 32.62
N LYS A 1197 8.79 -17.70 32.55
CA LYS A 1197 9.60 -18.46 31.60
C LYS A 1197 9.73 -19.92 32.07
N GLY A 1198 9.71 -20.86 31.13
CA GLY A 1198 10.04 -22.26 31.35
C GLY A 1198 11.56 -22.50 31.46
N ASP A 1199 11.96 -23.75 31.24
CA ASP A 1199 13.30 -24.28 31.49
C ASP A 1199 14.16 -24.47 30.23
N PHE A 1200 13.66 -24.11 29.04
CA PHE A 1200 14.42 -24.26 27.79
C PHE A 1200 15.68 -23.39 27.76
N ASP A 1201 16.84 -24.03 27.58
CA ASP A 1201 18.11 -23.35 27.32
C ASP A 1201 18.23 -22.90 25.86
N LEU A 1202 18.22 -21.58 25.63
CA LEU A 1202 18.39 -21.00 24.30
C LEU A 1202 19.73 -21.36 23.63
N GLN A 1203 20.78 -21.71 24.39
CA GLN A 1203 22.07 -22.03 23.77
C GLN A 1203 22.00 -23.26 22.88
N GLN A 1204 21.02 -24.16 23.09
CA GLN A 1204 20.80 -25.34 22.24
C GLN A 1204 20.50 -25.00 20.77
N VAL A 1205 20.00 -23.78 20.50
CA VAL A 1205 19.71 -23.31 19.14
C VAL A 1205 20.98 -23.25 18.28
N LYS A 1206 22.16 -22.99 18.88
CA LYS A 1206 23.46 -22.94 18.15
C LYS A 1206 23.74 -24.25 17.41
N SER A 1207 23.43 -25.38 18.04
CA SER A 1207 23.63 -26.72 17.48
C SER A 1207 22.47 -27.23 16.64
N SER A 1208 21.35 -26.49 16.54
CA SER A 1208 20.17 -26.98 15.84
C SER A 1208 20.29 -26.84 14.32
N THR A 1209 20.53 -27.95 13.64
CA THR A 1209 20.65 -28.00 12.17
C THR A 1209 19.36 -27.54 11.47
N TYR A 1210 18.18 -27.95 11.96
CA TYR A 1210 16.88 -27.74 11.30
C TYR A 1210 16.12 -26.50 11.80
N PHE A 1211 16.76 -25.64 12.61
CA PHE A 1211 16.17 -24.37 13.03
C PHE A 1211 15.75 -23.52 11.82
N PHE A 1212 16.68 -23.34 10.88
CA PHE A 1212 16.49 -22.80 9.54
C PHE A 1212 17.16 -23.79 8.57
N SER A 1213 16.42 -24.37 7.61
CA SER A 1213 16.93 -25.44 6.73
C SER A 1213 16.23 -25.61 5.39
#